data_AF-A0A351TS72-F1
#
_entry.id   AF-A0A351TS72-F1
#
_cell.length_a   1.000
_cell.length_b   1.000
_cell.length_c   1.000
_cell.angle_alpha   90.00
_cell.angle_beta   90.00
_cell.angle_gamma   90.00
#
_symmetry.space_group_name_H-M   'P 1'
#
loop_
_entity.id
_entity.type
_entity.pdbx_description
1 polymer ?
#
loop_
_entity_poly.entity_id
_entity_poly.type
_entity_poly.pdbx_seq_one_letter_code
_entity_poly.pdbx_strand_id
1 'polypeptide(L)'
;MNRKVLLTISILISNRPDTVRKCLDSIKPLLDHVSSELILVDTGCGEQVRKIIEEYTDKIVEFEWCRDFARARNAGLEKASGEWFLFLDDDEWFEDVTDIIHFFNSGEYKGYGMAAYTQRNYLEKDGSVYTDLLVGRMTKLYPDTRFIYRIHEYFNHVRGCTRKLNAYVHHYGYIYDSPREAREHSLRNISLLLEEHKADPGNMKHTLQLAQEYNVIEEYNKSLDMSLEAIALSEKGKINNAYFLSSLFGNEIDCYMELYRFDEAIQKGEQYLKHPKTDKMVRDLIAGQLAAAYMDREDYGKVLKYARYYWDGYQDYLRDEESFLGFVTNITGKCFEEHFRSIVLGHGIRAAVILGEGEQAWQWFDSFDWNATQIFLNEKMVQAIVRRMPKAEERERLLYVKMCNVMLGRDELETYLLQAISECCRAGATLEERVKAMAAYEGVQSGHWFFRLREIVLAADCLGRENNEIGQMTGDEAESLASEVWENPSLCMSSVRAYAMLDAMEQLGGSNQKVLEAIPFYRWEKGIEAYFSQFSWEDADWWNDRFSSIFHPENTRMLVWRAMYGLSGAIRAAGQLEKDKAACSAVAPDTTASDAVERDFDRIKKGMQEYASCQISLCEMMYRPEILSQTRDMLSEEYQGAYLMADLLKQTEAREYGQAVGTIKQIRKLLPGLDNIMKPYLQWIQEQLKRQEQESRQAAGEFQVLAVQIKLRLRNLLAAGQDQAALAIARQLQTLLPGDAEIRQIIEKLDRVPQ
;
A
#
# COMPACT_ATOMS: atom_id res chain seq x y z
N MET A 1 -22.53 30.94 -59.70
CA MET A 1 -21.08 30.73 -59.49
C MET A 1 -20.96 29.55 -58.52
N ASN A 2 -20.46 28.40 -58.96
CA ASN A 2 -20.17 27.31 -58.03
C ASN A 2 -19.13 27.81 -57.04
N ARG A 3 -19.49 27.86 -55.75
CA ARG A 3 -18.54 28.16 -54.68
C ARG A 3 -17.44 27.09 -54.77
N LYS A 4 -16.18 27.50 -54.94
CA LYS A 4 -15.04 26.58 -54.97
C LYS A 4 -15.03 25.82 -53.63
N VAL A 5 -15.01 24.48 -53.68
CA VAL A 5 -14.88 23.66 -52.46
C VAL A 5 -13.51 23.93 -51.86
N LEU A 6 -13.48 24.34 -50.60
CA LEU A 6 -12.28 24.64 -49.84
C LEU A 6 -11.77 23.37 -49.14
N LEU A 7 -12.66 22.61 -48.51
CA LEU A 7 -12.31 21.42 -47.73
C LEU A 7 -13.10 20.19 -48.22
N THR A 8 -12.42 19.12 -48.58
CA THR A 8 -13.02 17.79 -48.70
C THR A 8 -12.83 17.05 -47.37
N ILE A 9 -13.93 16.53 -46.81
CA ILE A 9 -13.91 15.64 -45.65
C ILE A 9 -14.17 14.22 -46.16
N SER A 10 -13.27 13.28 -45.87
CA SER A 10 -13.41 11.89 -46.29
C SER A 10 -13.35 10.92 -45.10
N ILE A 11 -14.29 9.99 -45.03
CA ILE A 11 -14.41 9.06 -43.90
C ILE A 11 -14.49 7.63 -44.43
N LEU A 12 -13.69 6.73 -43.84
CA LEU A 12 -13.83 5.29 -44.08
C LEU A 12 -14.97 4.74 -43.22
N ILE A 13 -15.91 4.04 -43.85
CA ILE A 13 -17.05 3.42 -43.18
C ILE A 13 -16.83 1.91 -43.11
N SER A 14 -16.70 1.37 -41.90
CA SER A 14 -16.27 -0.02 -41.61
C SER A 14 -17.34 -0.86 -40.90
N ASN A 15 -18.57 -0.34 -40.80
CA ASN A 15 -19.73 -0.91 -40.12
C ASN A 15 -19.79 -0.71 -38.59
N ARG A 16 -19.62 0.53 -38.12
CA ARG A 16 -19.71 0.89 -36.68
C ARG A 16 -21.03 1.61 -36.32
N PRO A 17 -22.15 0.90 -36.05
CA PRO A 17 -23.45 1.55 -35.81
C PRO A 17 -23.48 2.45 -34.56
N ASP A 18 -22.63 2.18 -33.56
CA ASP A 18 -22.61 2.92 -32.29
C ASP A 18 -21.85 4.25 -32.34
N THR A 19 -20.94 4.41 -33.31
CA THR A 19 -20.05 5.58 -33.41
C THR A 19 -20.28 6.40 -34.68
N VAL A 20 -20.68 5.79 -35.80
CA VAL A 20 -20.77 6.46 -37.11
C VAL A 20 -21.65 7.71 -37.07
N ARG A 21 -22.78 7.69 -36.34
CA ARG A 21 -23.64 8.86 -36.21
C ARG A 21 -22.96 9.98 -35.43
N LYS A 22 -22.25 9.67 -34.35
CA LYS A 22 -21.46 10.66 -33.58
C LYS A 22 -20.36 11.29 -34.43
N CYS A 23 -19.64 10.46 -35.18
CA CYS A 23 -18.63 10.89 -36.14
C CYS A 23 -19.21 11.92 -37.12
N LEU A 24 -20.30 11.55 -37.79
CA LEU A 24 -20.92 12.40 -38.81
C LEU A 24 -21.59 13.65 -38.22
N ASP A 25 -22.20 13.55 -37.04
CA ASP A 25 -22.77 14.70 -36.34
C ASP A 25 -21.69 15.72 -35.95
N SER A 26 -20.51 15.26 -35.51
CA SER A 26 -19.42 16.16 -35.08
C SER A 26 -18.84 17.03 -36.20
N ILE A 27 -18.96 16.60 -37.45
CA ILE A 27 -18.46 17.35 -38.61
C ILE A 27 -19.53 18.24 -39.26
N LYS A 28 -20.81 18.15 -38.86
CA LYS A 28 -21.87 19.01 -39.39
C LYS A 28 -21.54 20.50 -39.31
N PRO A 29 -20.99 21.04 -38.21
CA PRO A 29 -20.62 22.46 -38.16
C PRO A 29 -19.56 22.83 -39.21
N LEU A 30 -18.65 21.92 -39.57
CA LEU A 30 -17.71 22.15 -40.68
C LEU A 30 -18.45 22.23 -42.01
N LEU A 31 -19.39 21.32 -42.26
CA LEU A 31 -20.22 21.30 -43.47
C LEU A 31 -21.07 22.57 -43.62
N ASP A 32 -21.55 23.12 -42.51
CA ASP A 32 -22.41 24.31 -42.48
C ASP A 32 -21.62 25.63 -42.59
N HIS A 33 -20.42 25.70 -41.99
CA HIS A 33 -19.67 26.95 -41.82
C HIS A 33 -18.41 27.09 -42.68
N VAL A 34 -17.94 26.01 -43.31
CA VAL A 34 -16.83 26.00 -44.26
C VAL A 34 -17.36 25.57 -45.62
N SER A 35 -16.81 26.10 -46.72
CA SER A 35 -17.17 25.63 -48.06
C SER A 35 -16.62 24.23 -48.27
N SER A 36 -17.36 23.20 -47.87
CA SER A 36 -16.88 21.81 -47.83
C SER A 36 -17.78 20.81 -48.55
N GLU A 37 -17.22 19.64 -48.83
CA GLU A 37 -17.94 18.45 -49.27
C GLU A 37 -17.61 17.25 -48.38
N LEU A 38 -18.54 16.29 -48.31
CA LEU A 38 -18.37 15.03 -47.60
C LEU A 38 -18.27 13.89 -48.62
N ILE A 39 -17.32 12.98 -48.42
CA ILE A 39 -17.13 11.77 -49.23
C ILE A 39 -16.99 10.58 -48.29
N LEU A 40 -17.90 9.62 -48.39
CA LEU A 40 -17.88 8.43 -47.55
C LEU A 40 -17.38 7.24 -48.36
N VAL A 41 -16.37 6.54 -47.88
CA VAL A 41 -15.85 5.33 -48.54
C VAL A 41 -16.39 4.12 -47.77
N ASP A 42 -17.37 3.45 -48.36
CA ASP A 42 -18.01 2.28 -47.80
C ASP A 42 -17.14 1.04 -48.05
N THR A 43 -16.54 0.51 -46.99
CA THR A 43 -15.66 -0.66 -47.05
C THR A 43 -16.37 -1.99 -46.76
N GLY A 44 -17.70 -1.96 -46.62
CA GLY A 44 -18.53 -3.13 -46.31
C GLY A 44 -19.50 -2.91 -45.15
N CYS A 45 -20.25 -1.80 -45.15
CA CYS A 45 -21.22 -1.49 -44.11
C CYS A 45 -22.52 -2.33 -44.22
N GLY A 46 -23.15 -2.60 -43.07
CA GLY A 46 -24.45 -3.26 -43.01
C GLY A 46 -25.61 -2.31 -43.28
N GLU A 47 -26.82 -2.86 -43.47
CA GLU A 47 -28.03 -2.09 -43.81
C GLU A 47 -28.32 -0.94 -42.82
N GLN A 48 -28.06 -1.15 -41.53
CA GLN A 48 -28.25 -0.13 -40.49
C GLN A 48 -27.32 1.07 -40.71
N VAL A 49 -26.03 0.84 -40.89
CA VAL A 49 -25.04 1.90 -41.10
C VAL A 49 -25.27 2.57 -42.46
N ARG A 50 -25.65 1.80 -43.49
CA ARG A 50 -25.97 2.33 -44.82
C ARG A 50 -27.06 3.40 -44.77
N LYS A 51 -28.15 3.13 -44.06
CA LYS A 51 -29.26 4.08 -43.86
C LYS A 51 -28.78 5.36 -43.16
N ILE A 52 -27.88 5.25 -42.19
CA ILE A 52 -27.34 6.41 -41.48
C ILE A 52 -26.51 7.27 -42.44
N ILE A 53 -25.57 6.68 -43.18
CA ILE A 53 -24.64 7.46 -44.00
C ILE A 53 -25.32 8.17 -45.18
N GLU A 54 -26.39 7.56 -45.73
CA GLU A 54 -27.20 8.15 -46.81
C GLU A 54 -27.98 9.40 -46.37
N GLU A 55 -28.18 9.63 -45.06
CA GLU A 55 -28.77 10.88 -44.55
C GLU A 55 -27.83 12.09 -44.71
N TYR A 56 -26.51 11.87 -44.85
CA TYR A 56 -25.50 12.93 -44.79
C TYR A 56 -24.92 13.31 -46.15
N THR A 57 -24.81 12.36 -47.08
CA THR A 57 -24.32 12.62 -48.43
C THR A 57 -24.75 11.55 -49.42
N ASP A 58 -24.88 11.96 -50.68
CA ASP A 58 -25.03 11.08 -51.84
C ASP A 58 -23.68 10.62 -52.43
N LYS A 59 -22.56 11.21 -51.99
CA LYS A 59 -21.20 10.87 -52.43
C LYS A 59 -20.61 9.70 -51.64
N ILE A 60 -21.18 8.52 -51.86
CA ILE A 60 -20.72 7.28 -51.25
C ILE A 60 -19.94 6.46 -52.29
N VAL A 61 -18.68 6.15 -51.98
CA VAL A 61 -17.77 5.34 -52.80
C VAL A 61 -17.77 3.92 -52.27
N GLU A 62 -18.31 2.98 -53.04
CA GLU A 62 -18.21 1.56 -52.72
C GLU A 62 -16.78 1.06 -52.96
N PHE A 63 -16.18 0.44 -51.94
CA PHE A 63 -14.82 -0.08 -51.99
C PHE A 63 -14.75 -1.46 -51.33
N GLU A 64 -14.28 -2.47 -52.07
CA GLU A 64 -14.09 -3.80 -51.50
C GLU A 64 -12.84 -3.83 -50.60
N TRP A 65 -13.02 -4.12 -49.31
CA TRP A 65 -11.91 -4.17 -48.35
C TRP A 65 -10.83 -5.17 -48.77
N CYS A 66 -9.61 -4.66 -49.03
CA CYS A 66 -8.51 -5.44 -49.59
C CYS A 66 -7.26 -5.49 -48.69
N ARG A 67 -7.43 -5.28 -47.38
CA ARG A 67 -6.34 -5.24 -46.38
C ARG A 67 -5.29 -4.15 -46.68
N ASP A 68 -5.74 -3.02 -47.21
CA ASP A 68 -4.91 -1.87 -47.60
C ASP A 68 -5.68 -0.57 -47.33
N PHE A 69 -5.35 0.08 -46.21
CA PHE A 69 -5.97 1.32 -45.78
C PHE A 69 -5.68 2.47 -46.75
N ALA A 70 -4.45 2.56 -47.30
CA ALA A 70 -4.11 3.58 -48.28
C ALA A 70 -4.96 3.47 -49.55
N ARG A 71 -5.22 2.26 -50.06
CA ARG A 71 -6.11 2.08 -51.22
C ARG A 71 -7.53 2.52 -50.94
N ALA A 72 -8.07 2.21 -49.76
CA ALA A 72 -9.41 2.67 -49.37
C ALA A 72 -9.46 4.20 -49.28
N ARG A 73 -8.49 4.85 -48.62
CA ARG A 73 -8.43 6.32 -48.54
C ARG A 73 -8.21 6.98 -49.90
N ASN A 74 -7.39 6.38 -50.76
CA ASN A 74 -7.17 6.87 -52.12
C ASN A 74 -8.45 6.84 -52.97
N ALA A 75 -9.33 5.85 -52.78
CA ALA A 75 -10.63 5.81 -53.47
C ALA A 75 -11.51 7.02 -53.15
N GLY A 76 -11.48 7.49 -51.90
CA GLY A 76 -12.12 8.75 -51.49
C GLY A 76 -11.38 9.98 -52.01
N LEU A 77 -10.06 10.00 -51.91
CA LEU A 77 -9.20 11.09 -52.38
C LEU A 77 -9.35 11.37 -53.88
N GLU A 78 -9.50 10.33 -54.71
CA GLU A 78 -9.73 10.47 -56.16
C GLU A 78 -11.04 11.18 -56.52
N LYS A 79 -11.99 11.25 -55.58
CA LYS A 79 -13.26 11.96 -55.73
C LYS A 79 -13.24 13.37 -55.14
N ALA A 80 -12.16 13.75 -54.47
CA ALA A 80 -12.02 15.05 -53.81
C ALA A 80 -11.91 16.21 -54.80
N SER A 81 -12.58 17.31 -54.50
CA SER A 81 -12.56 18.57 -55.26
C SER A 81 -12.10 19.78 -54.44
N GLY A 82 -11.85 19.59 -53.14
CA GLY A 82 -11.38 20.60 -52.21
C GLY A 82 -9.95 21.07 -52.47
N GLU A 83 -9.60 22.25 -51.95
CA GLU A 83 -8.20 22.69 -51.86
C GLU A 83 -7.45 21.99 -50.71
N TRP A 84 -8.19 21.63 -49.66
CA TRP A 84 -7.73 20.88 -48.50
C TRP A 84 -8.49 19.57 -48.36
N PHE A 85 -7.88 18.62 -47.67
CA PHE A 85 -8.43 17.31 -47.39
C PHE A 85 -8.27 16.97 -45.92
N LEU A 86 -9.38 16.62 -45.27
CA LEU A 86 -9.46 16.06 -43.93
C LEU A 86 -9.91 14.61 -44.04
N PHE A 87 -9.25 13.70 -43.32
CA PHE A 87 -9.71 12.33 -43.18
C PHE A 87 -9.97 11.93 -41.73
N LEU A 88 -10.97 11.07 -41.54
CA LEU A 88 -11.37 10.49 -40.26
C LEU A 88 -11.70 9.01 -40.42
N ASP A 89 -11.80 8.32 -39.30
CA ASP A 89 -12.34 6.96 -39.19
C ASP A 89 -13.76 7.01 -38.57
N ASP A 90 -14.63 6.02 -38.85
CA ASP A 90 -16.04 6.05 -38.41
C ASP A 90 -16.25 5.81 -36.91
N ASP A 91 -15.17 5.66 -36.15
CA ASP A 91 -15.09 5.59 -34.69
C ASP A 91 -14.41 6.81 -34.05
N GLU A 92 -14.22 7.89 -34.81
CA GLU A 92 -13.70 9.17 -34.35
C GLU A 92 -14.76 10.28 -34.41
N TRP A 93 -14.79 11.19 -33.42
CA TRP A 93 -15.64 12.39 -33.51
C TRP A 93 -15.01 13.59 -32.81
N PHE A 94 -15.15 14.78 -33.41
CA PHE A 94 -14.64 16.01 -32.80
C PHE A 94 -15.49 16.42 -31.58
N GLU A 95 -14.83 16.90 -30.53
CA GLU A 95 -15.52 17.60 -29.43
C GLU A 95 -15.92 19.02 -29.87
N ASP A 96 -14.96 19.77 -30.42
CA ASP A 96 -15.16 21.13 -30.90
C ASP A 96 -14.33 21.37 -32.17
N VAL A 97 -14.99 21.92 -33.20
CA VAL A 97 -14.39 22.25 -34.50
C VAL A 97 -14.25 23.76 -34.72
N THR A 98 -14.53 24.59 -33.72
CA THR A 98 -14.53 26.06 -33.82
C THR A 98 -13.19 26.60 -34.32
N ASP A 99 -12.06 26.07 -33.82
CA ASP A 99 -10.73 26.48 -34.26
C ASP A 99 -10.45 26.08 -35.72
N ILE A 100 -10.97 24.92 -36.15
CA ILE A 100 -10.88 24.47 -37.55
C ILE A 100 -11.69 25.40 -38.47
N ILE A 101 -12.90 25.78 -38.04
CA ILE A 101 -13.74 26.76 -38.75
C ILE A 101 -13.01 28.10 -38.85
N HIS A 102 -12.42 28.57 -37.75
CA HIS A 102 -11.66 29.82 -37.70
C HIS A 102 -10.47 29.78 -38.67
N PHE A 103 -9.67 28.71 -38.64
CA PHE A 103 -8.50 28.50 -39.50
C PHE A 103 -8.83 28.67 -41.00
N PHE A 104 -9.98 28.15 -41.44
CA PHE A 104 -10.44 28.33 -42.82
C PHE A 104 -11.05 29.71 -43.09
N ASN A 105 -11.91 30.20 -42.20
CA ASN A 105 -12.66 31.44 -42.43
C ASN A 105 -11.83 32.72 -42.25
N SER A 106 -10.76 32.68 -41.43
CA SER A 106 -9.82 33.78 -41.27
C SER A 106 -8.87 33.94 -42.46
N GLY A 107 -8.69 32.86 -43.26
CA GLY A 107 -7.69 32.80 -44.32
C GLY A 107 -6.30 32.38 -43.86
N GLU A 108 -6.12 32.08 -42.57
CA GLU A 108 -4.87 31.61 -41.98
C GLU A 108 -4.30 30.38 -42.71
N TYR A 109 -5.17 29.45 -43.13
CA TYR A 109 -4.80 28.24 -43.87
C TYR A 109 -3.88 28.48 -45.07
N LYS A 110 -3.87 29.68 -45.66
CA LYS A 110 -3.02 30.01 -46.81
C LYS A 110 -1.53 30.01 -46.48
N GLY A 111 -1.17 30.18 -45.20
CA GLY A 111 0.22 30.15 -44.72
C GLY A 111 0.76 28.73 -44.47
N TYR A 112 -0.11 27.72 -44.50
CA TYR A 112 0.22 26.36 -44.10
C TYR A 112 -0.04 25.38 -45.24
N GLY A 113 0.58 24.20 -45.16
CA GLY A 113 0.27 23.10 -46.07
C GLY A 113 -0.20 21.82 -45.38
N MET A 114 -0.15 21.80 -44.04
CA MET A 114 -0.73 20.76 -43.21
C MET A 114 -1.32 21.37 -41.94
N ALA A 115 -2.31 20.73 -41.37
CA ALA A 115 -2.80 21.01 -40.02
C ALA A 115 -2.91 19.71 -39.23
N ALA A 116 -2.62 19.80 -37.94
CA ALA A 116 -2.66 18.70 -37.01
C ALA A 116 -3.56 19.04 -35.82
N TYR A 117 -4.24 18.05 -35.28
CA TYR A 117 -5.11 18.18 -34.11
C TYR A 117 -4.88 16.99 -33.17
N THR A 118 -5.42 17.07 -31.95
CA THR A 118 -5.24 16.02 -30.96
C THR A 118 -6.21 14.85 -31.20
N GLN A 119 -5.72 13.64 -31.23
CA GLN A 119 -6.50 12.42 -31.18
C GLN A 119 -6.43 11.88 -29.75
N ARG A 120 -7.57 11.92 -29.04
CA ARG A 120 -7.70 11.37 -27.69
C ARG A 120 -8.06 9.91 -27.76
N ASN A 121 -7.06 9.06 -27.51
CA ASN A 121 -7.19 7.61 -27.54
C ASN A 121 -7.61 7.12 -26.15
N TYR A 122 -8.86 6.68 -26.04
CA TYR A 122 -9.39 6.13 -24.78
C TYR A 122 -8.93 4.69 -24.56
N LEU A 123 -8.50 4.41 -23.33
CA LEU A 123 -8.10 3.08 -22.87
C LEU A 123 -9.18 2.41 -22.04
N GLU A 124 -10.11 3.20 -21.46
CA GLU A 124 -11.21 2.72 -20.63
C GLU A 124 -12.57 3.20 -21.14
N LYS A 125 -13.60 2.35 -20.98
CA LYS A 125 -14.95 2.60 -21.55
C LYS A 125 -15.63 3.85 -21.01
N ASP A 126 -15.36 4.20 -19.76
CA ASP A 126 -15.91 5.38 -19.09
C ASP A 126 -15.20 6.69 -19.47
N GLY A 127 -14.13 6.60 -20.27
CA GLY A 127 -13.33 7.73 -20.71
C GLY A 127 -12.37 8.28 -19.65
N SER A 128 -12.20 7.58 -18.52
CA SER A 128 -11.36 8.01 -17.40
C SER A 128 -9.86 7.97 -17.70
N VAL A 129 -9.43 7.05 -18.57
CA VAL A 129 -8.04 6.88 -18.97
C VAL A 129 -7.90 7.08 -20.48
N TYR A 130 -7.00 7.97 -20.88
CA TYR A 130 -6.71 8.25 -22.28
C TYR A 130 -5.28 8.71 -22.49
N THR A 131 -4.83 8.66 -23.75
CA THR A 131 -3.58 9.25 -24.23
C THR A 131 -3.87 10.17 -25.41
N ASP A 132 -3.22 11.32 -25.45
CA ASP A 132 -3.43 12.32 -26.51
C ASP A 132 -2.27 12.24 -27.50
N LEU A 133 -2.58 11.95 -28.77
CA LEU A 133 -1.59 11.92 -29.86
C LEU A 133 -1.90 13.03 -30.85
N LEU A 134 -0.88 13.78 -31.26
CA LEU A 134 -1.06 14.76 -32.32
C LEU A 134 -1.04 14.10 -33.70
N VAL A 135 -2.10 14.28 -34.49
CA VAL A 135 -2.26 13.62 -35.81
C VAL A 135 -2.36 14.64 -36.96
N GLY A 136 -1.52 14.45 -37.99
CA GLY A 136 -1.52 15.27 -39.21
C GLY A 136 -2.52 14.80 -40.26
N ARG A 137 -3.82 14.86 -39.96
CA ARG A 137 -4.90 14.33 -40.84
C ARG A 137 -5.53 15.38 -41.77
N MET A 138 -5.01 16.61 -41.78
CA MET A 138 -5.47 17.68 -42.67
C MET A 138 -4.34 18.19 -43.56
N THR A 139 -4.49 18.12 -44.87
CA THR A 139 -3.43 18.54 -45.82
C THR A 139 -3.97 19.37 -46.97
N LYS A 140 -3.11 20.23 -47.51
CA LYS A 140 -3.37 20.89 -48.80
C LYS A 140 -3.16 19.91 -49.94
N LEU A 141 -4.12 19.84 -50.86
CA LEU A 141 -4.06 18.94 -52.01
C LEU A 141 -3.19 19.49 -53.14
N TYR A 142 -2.36 18.61 -53.70
CA TYR A 142 -1.56 18.82 -54.89
C TYR A 142 -1.86 17.70 -55.91
N PRO A 143 -1.56 17.89 -57.20
CA PRO A 143 -1.89 16.90 -58.24
C PRO A 143 -1.29 15.49 -57.98
N ASP A 144 -0.21 15.40 -57.23
CA ASP A 144 0.49 14.15 -56.90
C ASP A 144 0.21 13.62 -55.49
N THR A 145 -0.68 14.26 -54.72
CA THR A 145 -1.07 13.83 -53.36
C THR A 145 -1.72 12.45 -53.40
N ARG A 146 -1.20 11.52 -52.61
CA ARG A 146 -1.77 10.18 -52.41
C ARG A 146 -1.38 9.61 -51.05
N PHE A 147 -2.22 8.71 -50.53
CA PHE A 147 -1.86 7.86 -49.40
C PHE A 147 -0.91 6.76 -49.85
N ILE A 148 0.10 6.48 -49.02
CA ILE A 148 1.08 5.40 -49.22
C ILE A 148 1.14 4.50 -47.98
N TYR A 149 1.58 3.25 -48.20
CA TYR A 149 1.67 2.14 -47.24
C TYR A 149 0.31 1.53 -46.86
N ARG A 150 0.25 0.19 -46.78
CA ARG A 150 -1.02 -0.53 -46.53
C ARG A 150 -1.64 -0.26 -45.16
N ILE A 151 -0.83 0.12 -44.19
CA ILE A 151 -1.22 0.42 -42.80
C ILE A 151 -0.34 1.53 -42.25
N HIS A 152 -0.85 2.31 -41.29
CA HIS A 152 -0.20 3.54 -40.83
C HIS A 152 0.07 4.48 -42.00
N GLU A 153 -0.91 4.56 -42.89
CA GLU A 153 -0.89 5.30 -44.13
C GLU A 153 -0.82 6.80 -43.89
N TYR A 154 -0.15 7.51 -44.78
CA TYR A 154 -0.07 8.97 -44.75
C TYR A 154 0.19 9.51 -46.15
N PHE A 155 0.13 10.83 -46.28
CA PHE A 155 0.41 11.51 -47.54
C PHE A 155 1.86 11.32 -47.97
N ASN A 156 2.07 10.94 -49.23
CA ASN A 156 3.40 10.77 -49.83
C ASN A 156 4.32 11.99 -49.72
N HIS A 157 3.75 13.19 -49.65
CA HIS A 157 4.50 14.43 -49.47
C HIS A 157 3.76 15.36 -48.51
N VAL A 158 4.47 15.85 -47.50
CA VAL A 158 4.05 16.99 -46.67
C VAL A 158 4.80 18.21 -47.17
N ARG A 159 4.08 19.25 -47.59
CA ARG A 159 4.66 20.50 -48.12
C ARG A 159 4.26 21.66 -47.21
N GLY A 160 5.18 22.58 -46.95
CA GLY A 160 4.94 23.77 -46.13
C GLY A 160 4.90 23.48 -44.62
N CYS A 161 4.57 24.50 -43.84
CA CYS A 161 4.48 24.40 -42.38
C CYS A 161 3.22 23.66 -41.94
N THR A 162 3.29 23.05 -40.75
CA THR A 162 2.16 22.43 -40.06
C THR A 162 1.61 23.38 -39.01
N ARG A 163 0.28 23.60 -39.02
CA ARG A 163 -0.43 24.32 -37.96
C ARG A 163 -0.97 23.36 -36.91
N LYS A 164 -0.77 23.61 -35.61
CA LYS A 164 -1.43 22.85 -34.53
C LYS A 164 -2.78 23.48 -34.17
N LEU A 165 -3.88 22.84 -34.53
CA LEU A 165 -5.24 23.29 -34.20
C LEU A 165 -5.60 22.89 -32.77
N ASN A 166 -6.25 23.78 -32.03
CA ASN A 166 -6.82 23.51 -30.72
C ASN A 166 -8.19 22.83 -30.88
N ALA A 167 -8.16 21.62 -31.42
CA ALA A 167 -9.29 20.73 -31.58
C ALA A 167 -8.86 19.32 -31.20
N TYR A 168 -9.80 18.49 -30.74
CA TYR A 168 -9.52 17.08 -30.55
C TYR A 168 -10.67 16.18 -30.99
N VAL A 169 -10.31 14.98 -31.42
CA VAL A 169 -11.26 13.89 -31.66
C VAL A 169 -11.22 12.90 -30.51
N HIS A 170 -12.39 12.38 -30.13
CA HIS A 170 -12.52 11.20 -29.32
C HIS A 170 -12.28 9.96 -30.18
N HIS A 171 -11.41 9.07 -29.75
CA HIS A 171 -11.13 7.82 -30.45
C HIS A 171 -11.24 6.62 -29.49
N TYR A 172 -12.22 5.75 -29.76
CA TYR A 172 -12.54 4.56 -28.96
C TYR A 172 -12.04 3.25 -29.60
N GLY A 173 -11.27 3.34 -30.69
CA GLY A 173 -10.79 2.17 -31.44
C GLY A 173 -9.77 1.28 -30.71
N TYR A 174 -9.28 1.71 -29.55
CA TYR A 174 -8.34 0.98 -28.69
C TYR A 174 -8.97 0.38 -27.43
N ILE A 175 -10.30 0.43 -27.30
CA ILE A 175 -11.00 -0.25 -26.22
C ILE A 175 -11.31 -1.67 -26.65
N TYR A 176 -10.67 -2.63 -25.98
CA TYR A 176 -10.85 -4.05 -26.25
C TYR A 176 -11.64 -4.71 -25.11
N ASP A 177 -12.50 -5.68 -25.43
CA ASP A 177 -13.26 -6.42 -24.42
C ASP A 177 -12.36 -7.43 -23.66
N SER A 178 -11.18 -7.73 -24.21
CA SER A 178 -10.19 -8.59 -23.55
C SER A 178 -8.75 -8.28 -24.00
N PRO A 179 -7.73 -8.59 -23.16
CA PRO A 179 -6.31 -8.52 -23.56
C PRO A 179 -5.99 -9.37 -24.80
N ARG A 180 -6.75 -10.45 -25.01
CA ARG A 180 -6.60 -11.31 -26.19
C ARG A 180 -6.97 -10.57 -27.47
N GLU A 181 -8.08 -9.84 -27.46
CA GLU A 181 -8.53 -9.06 -28.61
C GLU A 181 -7.55 -7.93 -28.95
N ALA A 182 -7.02 -7.24 -27.93
CA ALA A 182 -5.94 -6.26 -28.08
C ALA A 182 -4.69 -6.86 -28.77
N ARG A 183 -4.30 -8.06 -28.35
CA ARG A 183 -3.17 -8.80 -28.94
C ARG A 183 -3.47 -9.25 -30.38
N GLU A 184 -4.67 -9.72 -30.66
CA GLU A 184 -5.09 -10.12 -32.02
C GLU A 184 -5.10 -8.93 -32.98
N HIS A 185 -5.55 -7.75 -32.53
CA HIS A 185 -5.48 -6.49 -33.28
C HIS A 185 -4.02 -6.14 -33.64
N SER A 186 -3.13 -6.14 -32.65
CA SER A 186 -1.71 -5.84 -32.86
C SER A 186 -1.04 -6.86 -33.79
N LEU A 187 -1.35 -8.16 -33.65
CA LEU A 187 -0.82 -9.22 -34.54
C LEU A 187 -1.27 -9.04 -36.00
N ARG A 188 -2.50 -8.58 -36.24
CA ARG A 188 -2.97 -8.23 -37.60
C ARG A 188 -2.13 -7.09 -38.19
N ASN A 189 -1.87 -6.05 -37.41
CA ASN A 189 -1.08 -4.90 -37.85
C ASN A 189 0.38 -5.31 -38.13
N ILE A 190 0.99 -6.08 -37.23
CA ILE A 190 2.35 -6.63 -37.38
C ILE A 190 2.44 -7.44 -38.67
N SER A 191 1.45 -8.28 -38.99
CA SER A 191 1.45 -9.06 -40.24
C SER A 191 1.55 -8.18 -41.48
N LEU A 192 0.79 -7.09 -41.55
CA LEU A 192 0.82 -6.17 -42.71
C LEU A 192 2.13 -5.38 -42.76
N LEU A 193 2.62 -4.93 -41.62
CA LEU A 193 3.88 -4.19 -41.52
C LEU A 193 5.10 -5.05 -41.86
N LEU A 194 5.10 -6.35 -41.51
CA LEU A 194 6.17 -7.28 -41.90
C LEU A 194 6.23 -7.46 -43.42
N GLU A 195 5.10 -7.45 -44.12
CA GLU A 195 5.06 -7.50 -45.59
C GLU A 195 5.65 -6.21 -46.20
N GLU A 196 5.28 -5.04 -45.66
CA GLU A 196 5.84 -3.74 -46.06
C GLU A 196 7.35 -3.64 -45.79
N HIS A 197 7.78 -4.08 -44.60
CA HIS A 197 9.19 -4.09 -44.22
C HIS A 197 10.01 -5.06 -45.08
N LYS A 198 9.47 -6.25 -45.42
CA LYS A 198 10.14 -7.20 -46.31
C LYS A 198 10.30 -6.65 -47.73
N ALA A 199 9.32 -5.89 -48.22
CA ALA A 199 9.38 -5.27 -49.54
C ALA A 199 10.39 -4.12 -49.60
N ASP A 200 10.54 -3.36 -48.51
CA ASP A 200 11.50 -2.25 -48.40
C ASP A 200 12.18 -2.21 -47.01
N PRO A 201 13.21 -3.07 -46.79
CA PRO A 201 13.87 -3.18 -45.47
C PRO A 201 14.63 -1.91 -45.05
N GLY A 202 14.94 -1.03 -46.01
CA GLY A 202 15.62 0.25 -45.77
C GLY A 202 14.69 1.36 -45.26
N ASN A 203 13.40 1.09 -45.13
CA ASN A 203 12.42 2.07 -44.70
C ASN A 203 12.30 2.13 -43.18
N MET A 204 12.89 3.18 -42.60
CA MET A 204 12.91 3.38 -41.15
C MET A 204 11.50 3.53 -40.55
N LYS A 205 10.51 3.99 -41.32
CA LYS A 205 9.13 4.09 -40.84
C LYS A 205 8.55 2.72 -40.54
N HIS A 206 8.74 1.75 -41.44
CA HIS A 206 8.21 0.39 -41.26
C HIS A 206 8.80 -0.24 -40.00
N THR A 207 10.10 -0.08 -39.79
CA THR A 207 10.76 -0.55 -38.57
C THR A 207 10.18 0.14 -37.33
N LEU A 208 10.03 1.46 -37.34
CA LEU A 208 9.50 2.20 -36.17
C LEU A 208 8.06 1.79 -35.82
N GLN A 209 7.22 1.55 -36.83
CA GLN A 209 5.86 1.08 -36.65
C GLN A 209 5.83 -0.37 -36.11
N LEU A 210 6.69 -1.25 -36.62
CA LEU A 210 6.83 -2.60 -36.07
C LEU A 210 7.32 -2.59 -34.63
N ALA A 211 8.33 -1.77 -34.32
CA ALA A 211 8.85 -1.60 -32.96
C ALA A 211 7.74 -1.17 -32.00
N GLN A 212 6.92 -0.18 -32.37
CA GLN A 212 5.77 0.23 -31.57
C GLN A 212 4.78 -0.92 -31.37
N GLU A 213 4.36 -1.62 -32.42
CA GLU A 213 3.40 -2.72 -32.28
C GLU A 213 3.95 -3.85 -31.41
N TYR A 214 5.26 -4.14 -31.49
CA TYR A 214 5.93 -5.07 -30.57
C TYR A 214 5.98 -4.56 -29.12
N ASN A 215 6.22 -3.26 -28.90
CA ASN A 215 6.16 -2.66 -27.56
C ASN A 215 4.76 -2.79 -26.96
N VAL A 216 3.69 -2.56 -27.74
CA VAL A 216 2.29 -2.68 -27.29
C VAL A 216 1.97 -4.08 -26.78
N ILE A 217 2.54 -5.13 -27.38
CA ILE A 217 2.37 -6.52 -26.92
C ILE A 217 3.50 -7.01 -26.02
N GLU A 218 4.32 -6.09 -25.49
CA GLU A 218 5.43 -6.31 -24.56
C GLU A 218 6.53 -7.25 -25.09
N GLU A 219 6.67 -7.38 -26.41
CA GLU A 219 7.70 -8.17 -27.07
C GLU A 219 8.98 -7.34 -27.28
N TYR A 220 9.49 -6.74 -26.18
CA TYR A 220 10.58 -5.76 -26.21
C TYR A 220 11.88 -6.28 -26.85
N ASN A 221 12.18 -7.59 -26.74
CA ASN A 221 13.33 -8.18 -27.43
C ASN A 221 13.20 -8.07 -28.96
N LYS A 222 12.01 -8.31 -29.52
CA LYS A 222 11.78 -8.17 -30.97
C LYS A 222 11.87 -6.71 -31.41
N SER A 223 11.28 -5.81 -30.63
CA SER A 223 11.37 -4.37 -30.86
C SER A 223 12.83 -3.88 -30.87
N LEU A 224 13.62 -4.37 -29.92
CA LEU A 224 15.05 -4.09 -29.82
C LEU A 224 15.82 -4.63 -31.03
N ASP A 225 15.63 -5.90 -31.38
CA ASP A 225 16.29 -6.53 -32.53
C ASP A 225 16.01 -5.74 -33.82
N MET A 226 14.75 -5.40 -34.07
CA MET A 226 14.35 -4.58 -35.23
C MET A 226 15.03 -3.21 -35.25
N SER A 227 15.09 -2.55 -34.10
CA SER A 227 15.72 -1.23 -33.96
C SER A 227 17.22 -1.31 -34.26
N LEU A 228 17.91 -2.30 -33.67
CA LEU A 228 19.34 -2.52 -33.88
C LEU A 228 19.68 -2.85 -35.34
N GLU A 229 18.88 -3.70 -35.99
CA GLU A 229 19.06 -4.04 -37.41
C GLU A 229 18.92 -2.82 -38.31
N ALA A 230 17.90 -1.98 -38.09
CA ALA A 230 17.69 -0.77 -38.88
C ALA A 230 18.77 0.28 -38.64
N ILE A 231 19.24 0.45 -37.40
CA ILE A 231 20.35 1.33 -37.05
C ILE A 231 21.63 0.87 -37.76
N ALA A 232 21.95 -0.43 -37.71
CA ALA A 232 23.11 -1.00 -38.40
C ALA A 232 23.01 -0.88 -39.93
N LEU A 233 21.80 -0.95 -40.50
CA LEU A 233 21.57 -0.71 -41.93
C LEU A 233 21.80 0.76 -42.30
N SER A 234 21.43 1.69 -41.41
CA SER A 234 21.65 3.13 -41.59
C SER A 234 23.12 3.51 -41.75
N GLU A 235 24.01 2.81 -41.06
CA GLU A 235 25.47 3.01 -41.13
C GLU A 235 26.05 2.56 -42.48
N LYS A 236 25.37 1.64 -43.18
CA LYS A 236 25.78 1.10 -44.48
C LYS A 236 25.28 1.93 -45.68
N GLY A 237 24.54 3.02 -45.43
CA GLY A 237 24.29 4.09 -46.41
C GLY A 237 23.10 3.89 -47.38
N LYS A 238 22.19 2.95 -47.13
CA LYS A 238 20.97 2.76 -47.93
C LYS A 238 19.73 2.70 -47.04
N ILE A 239 19.21 3.86 -46.69
CA ILE A 239 17.92 4.00 -46.00
C ILE A 239 17.06 5.03 -46.70
N ASN A 240 15.74 4.89 -46.56
CA ASN A 240 14.77 5.92 -46.87
C ASN A 240 13.98 6.28 -45.61
N ASN A 241 13.20 7.36 -45.67
CA ASN A 241 12.48 7.88 -44.51
C ASN A 241 13.41 8.10 -43.28
N ALA A 242 14.64 8.58 -43.53
CA ALA A 242 15.69 8.75 -42.53
C ALA A 242 15.28 9.64 -41.33
N TYR A 243 14.21 10.42 -41.50
CA TYR A 243 13.53 11.14 -40.43
C TYR A 243 13.25 10.25 -39.19
N PHE A 244 12.76 9.02 -39.39
CA PHE A 244 12.40 8.12 -38.29
C PHE A 244 13.60 7.42 -37.62
N LEU A 245 14.81 7.56 -38.17
CA LEU A 245 16.01 6.93 -37.59
C LEU A 245 16.30 7.41 -36.18
N SER A 246 16.08 8.70 -35.93
CA SER A 246 16.28 9.29 -34.60
C SER A 246 15.35 8.64 -33.57
N SER A 247 14.07 8.44 -33.90
CA SER A 247 13.13 7.74 -33.01
C SER A 247 13.52 6.28 -32.72
N LEU A 248 14.22 5.61 -33.65
CA LEU A 248 14.76 4.27 -33.40
C LEU A 248 15.89 4.28 -32.37
N PHE A 249 16.70 5.34 -32.29
CA PHE A 249 17.65 5.51 -31.18
C PHE A 249 16.92 5.60 -29.84
N GLY A 250 15.85 6.41 -29.78
CA GLY A 250 15.00 6.50 -28.58
C GLY A 250 14.38 5.15 -28.21
N ASN A 251 13.84 4.43 -29.19
CA ASN A 251 13.24 3.11 -28.96
C ASN A 251 14.26 2.06 -28.49
N GLU A 252 15.50 2.07 -29.01
CA GLU A 252 16.57 1.17 -28.50
C GLU A 252 16.80 1.39 -27.00
N ILE A 253 16.86 2.65 -26.55
CA ILE A 253 17.03 2.98 -25.13
C ILE A 253 15.80 2.57 -24.33
N ASP A 254 14.59 2.86 -24.80
CA ASP A 254 13.34 2.44 -24.15
C ASP A 254 13.31 0.92 -23.98
N CYS A 255 13.65 0.14 -25.01
CA CYS A 255 13.69 -1.32 -24.91
C CYS A 255 14.73 -1.80 -23.88
N TYR A 256 15.89 -1.16 -23.77
CA TYR A 256 16.84 -1.48 -22.71
C TYR A 256 16.27 -1.20 -21.32
N MET A 257 15.53 -0.11 -21.14
CA MET A 257 14.88 0.23 -19.87
C MET A 257 13.82 -0.81 -19.49
N GLU A 258 12.93 -1.17 -20.42
CA GLU A 258 11.89 -2.19 -20.21
C GLU A 258 12.46 -3.60 -19.94
N LEU A 259 13.64 -3.88 -20.49
CA LEU A 259 14.37 -5.13 -20.26
C LEU A 259 15.29 -5.07 -19.03
N TYR A 260 15.27 -3.99 -18.24
CA TYR A 260 16.13 -3.77 -17.07
C TYR A 260 17.64 -3.85 -17.39
N ARG A 261 18.02 -3.48 -18.62
CA ARG A 261 19.39 -3.45 -19.15
C ARG A 261 19.97 -2.04 -19.04
N PHE A 262 20.03 -1.51 -17.82
CA PHE A 262 20.40 -0.11 -17.55
C PHE A 262 21.82 0.24 -18.01
N ASP A 263 22.74 -0.72 -17.98
CA ASP A 263 24.13 -0.52 -18.40
C ASP A 263 24.22 -0.21 -19.89
N GLU A 264 23.52 -0.99 -20.72
CA GLU A 264 23.42 -0.74 -22.15
C GLU A 264 22.66 0.54 -22.45
N ALA A 265 21.55 0.81 -21.75
CA ALA A 265 20.80 2.06 -21.88
C ALA A 265 21.71 3.27 -21.63
N ILE A 266 22.55 3.22 -20.58
CA ILE A 266 23.51 4.27 -20.25
C ILE A 266 24.56 4.42 -21.35
N GLN A 267 25.21 3.33 -21.73
CA GLN A 267 26.29 3.36 -22.72
C GLN A 267 25.82 3.89 -24.07
N LYS A 268 24.69 3.36 -24.56
CA LYS A 268 24.11 3.74 -25.86
C LYS A 268 23.46 5.11 -25.82
N GLY A 269 22.75 5.44 -24.74
CA GLY A 269 22.11 6.73 -24.56
C GLY A 269 23.13 7.87 -24.58
N GLU A 270 24.23 7.75 -23.83
CA GLU A 270 25.30 8.77 -23.84
C GLU A 270 25.99 8.91 -25.22
N GLN A 271 26.03 7.83 -26.00
CA GLN A 271 26.51 7.86 -27.39
C GLN A 271 25.52 8.59 -28.29
N TYR A 272 24.23 8.25 -28.23
CA TYR A 272 23.20 8.83 -29.09
C TYR A 272 22.91 10.30 -28.78
N LEU A 273 23.07 10.76 -27.54
CA LEU A 273 23.00 12.19 -27.21
C LEU A 273 24.01 13.04 -28.01
N LYS A 274 25.14 12.45 -28.40
CA LYS A 274 26.20 13.12 -29.17
C LYS A 274 26.11 12.85 -30.67
N HIS A 275 25.21 11.97 -31.09
CA HIS A 275 25.14 11.51 -32.46
C HIS A 275 24.46 12.58 -33.36
N PRO A 276 25.03 12.90 -34.53
CA PRO A 276 24.58 14.03 -35.35
C PRO A 276 23.18 13.85 -35.95
N LYS A 277 22.69 12.60 -36.05
CA LYS A 277 21.33 12.30 -36.54
C LYS A 277 20.27 12.25 -35.44
N THR A 278 20.65 12.42 -34.17
CA THR A 278 19.70 12.46 -33.06
C THR A 278 19.11 13.86 -32.99
N ASP A 279 17.81 13.97 -33.20
CA ASP A 279 17.07 15.23 -33.10
C ASP A 279 16.86 15.68 -31.65
N LYS A 280 16.35 16.89 -31.46
CA LYS A 280 16.18 17.49 -30.12
C LYS A 280 15.25 16.69 -29.22
N MET A 281 14.09 16.26 -29.73
CA MET A 281 13.06 15.59 -28.94
C MET A 281 13.53 14.20 -28.49
N VAL A 282 14.25 13.48 -29.37
CA VAL A 282 14.87 12.20 -29.01
C VAL A 282 16.00 12.38 -28.00
N ARG A 283 16.79 13.46 -28.08
CA ARG A 283 17.80 13.74 -27.04
C ARG A 283 17.15 13.97 -25.68
N ASP A 284 16.05 14.72 -25.64
CA ASP A 284 15.32 14.97 -24.39
C ASP A 284 14.74 13.66 -23.84
N LEU A 285 14.11 12.84 -24.69
CA LEU A 285 13.61 11.52 -24.33
C LEU A 285 14.72 10.62 -23.74
N ILE A 286 15.85 10.52 -24.43
CA ILE A 286 17.01 9.73 -23.96
C ILE A 286 17.56 10.30 -22.65
N ALA A 287 17.65 11.62 -22.51
CA ALA A 287 18.09 12.23 -21.25
C ALA A 287 17.15 11.86 -20.09
N GLY A 288 15.83 11.89 -20.32
CA GLY A 288 14.86 11.43 -19.34
C GLY A 288 15.09 9.98 -18.92
N GLN A 289 15.27 9.07 -19.89
CA GLN A 289 15.57 7.66 -19.61
C GLN A 289 16.90 7.47 -18.89
N LEU A 290 17.94 8.23 -19.24
CA LEU A 290 19.22 8.19 -18.53
C LEU A 290 19.10 8.68 -17.08
N ALA A 291 18.25 9.67 -16.80
CA ALA A 291 17.98 10.10 -15.43
C ALA A 291 17.38 8.96 -14.60
N ALA A 292 16.46 8.17 -15.17
CA ALA A 292 15.93 6.97 -14.54
C ALA A 292 16.99 5.87 -14.40
N ALA A 293 17.78 5.57 -15.44
CA ALA A 293 18.81 4.54 -15.42
C ALA A 293 19.92 4.81 -14.39
N TYR A 294 20.38 6.07 -14.27
CA TYR A 294 21.37 6.45 -13.28
C TYR A 294 20.83 6.46 -11.85
N MET A 295 19.51 6.56 -11.66
CA MET A 295 18.90 6.43 -10.34
C MET A 295 19.07 5.01 -9.79
N ASP A 296 18.98 3.98 -10.63
CA ASP A 296 19.23 2.59 -10.23
C ASP A 296 20.65 2.39 -9.69
N ARG A 297 21.62 3.11 -10.27
CA ARG A 297 23.02 3.13 -9.80
C ARG A 297 23.29 4.08 -8.63
N GLU A 298 22.27 4.80 -8.16
CA GLU A 298 22.38 5.85 -7.14
C GLU A 298 23.41 6.95 -7.48
N ASP A 299 23.71 7.17 -8.76
CA ASP A 299 24.57 8.26 -9.21
C ASP A 299 23.75 9.55 -9.33
N TYR A 300 23.43 10.14 -8.18
CA TYR A 300 22.56 11.30 -8.08
C TYR A 300 23.08 12.51 -8.88
N GLY A 301 24.40 12.64 -9.03
CA GLY A 301 25.00 13.71 -9.84
C GLY A 301 24.66 13.56 -11.33
N LYS A 302 24.72 12.33 -11.86
CA LYS A 302 24.29 12.04 -13.23
C LYS A 302 22.78 12.12 -13.41
N VAL A 303 21.99 11.66 -12.44
CA VAL A 303 20.52 11.82 -12.46
C VAL A 303 20.17 13.30 -12.62
N LEU A 304 20.72 14.15 -11.75
CA LEU A 304 20.45 15.59 -11.76
C LEU A 304 20.88 16.25 -13.07
N LYS A 305 22.05 15.86 -13.61
CA LYS A 305 22.53 16.36 -14.91
C LYS A 305 21.52 16.07 -16.03
N TYR A 306 21.04 14.84 -16.13
CA TYR A 306 20.14 14.45 -17.21
C TYR A 306 18.70 14.93 -16.99
N ALA A 307 18.23 15.01 -15.75
CA ALA A 307 16.95 15.65 -15.43
C ALA A 307 16.93 17.15 -15.79
N ARG A 308 18.04 17.89 -15.54
CA ARG A 308 18.19 19.28 -16.01
C ARG A 308 18.20 19.39 -17.53
N TYR A 309 18.93 18.52 -18.22
CA TYR A 309 18.94 18.50 -19.68
C TYR A 309 17.51 18.31 -20.23
N TYR A 310 16.78 17.34 -19.70
CA TYR A 310 15.39 17.08 -20.06
C TYR A 310 14.48 18.30 -19.76
N TRP A 311 14.64 18.90 -18.58
CA TRP A 311 13.88 20.08 -18.17
C TRP A 311 14.09 21.26 -19.10
N ASP A 312 15.34 21.53 -19.51
CA ASP A 312 15.64 22.59 -20.46
C ASP A 312 14.95 22.34 -21.82
N GLY A 313 14.95 21.10 -22.30
CA GLY A 313 14.21 20.69 -23.49
C GLY A 313 12.70 20.89 -23.37
N TYR A 314 12.13 20.57 -22.20
CA TYR A 314 10.72 20.83 -21.91
C TYR A 314 10.39 22.34 -21.86
N GLN A 315 11.28 23.18 -21.32
CA GLN A 315 11.10 24.63 -21.33
C GLN A 315 11.14 25.21 -22.75
N ASP A 316 12.00 24.68 -23.62
CA ASP A 316 12.03 25.04 -25.04
C ASP A 316 10.76 24.58 -25.76
N TYR A 317 10.22 23.41 -25.42
CA TYR A 317 8.92 22.92 -25.90
C TYR A 317 7.77 23.86 -25.53
N LEU A 318 7.71 24.31 -24.26
CA LEU A 318 6.68 25.26 -23.83
C LEU A 318 6.77 26.62 -24.51
N ARG A 319 7.97 27.04 -24.92
CA ARG A 319 8.19 28.33 -25.60
C ARG A 319 7.74 28.28 -27.06
N ASP A 320 7.93 27.16 -27.74
CA ASP A 320 7.63 27.00 -29.16
C ASP A 320 7.28 25.54 -29.49
N GLU A 321 6.08 25.13 -29.08
CA GLU A 321 5.55 23.78 -29.30
C GLU A 321 5.47 23.44 -30.81
N GLU A 322 5.15 24.41 -31.66
CA GLU A 322 5.02 24.19 -33.10
C GLU A 322 6.36 23.77 -33.73
N SER A 323 7.49 24.25 -33.21
CA SER A 323 8.82 23.80 -33.63
C SER A 323 9.15 22.35 -33.28
N PHE A 324 8.37 21.70 -32.41
CA PHE A 324 8.56 20.31 -32.03
C PHE A 324 7.69 19.35 -32.86
N LEU A 325 6.66 19.85 -33.55
CA LEU A 325 5.75 19.05 -34.38
C LEU A 325 6.48 18.15 -35.37
N GLY A 326 7.54 18.69 -35.96
CA GLY A 326 8.38 17.97 -36.91
C GLY A 326 9.28 16.91 -36.30
N PHE A 327 9.17 16.59 -35.01
CA PHE A 327 9.90 15.51 -34.33
C PHE A 327 8.97 14.52 -33.62
N VAL A 328 7.66 14.79 -33.61
CA VAL A 328 6.65 13.93 -32.99
C VAL A 328 6.47 12.67 -33.82
N THR A 329 6.62 11.53 -33.16
CA THR A 329 6.32 10.20 -33.66
C THR A 329 5.54 9.42 -32.61
N ASN A 330 5.08 8.23 -32.97
CA ASN A 330 4.49 7.25 -32.05
C ASN A 330 5.42 6.87 -30.86
N ILE A 331 6.74 7.07 -30.97
CA ILE A 331 7.70 6.84 -29.88
C ILE A 331 7.99 8.12 -29.10
N THR A 332 8.17 9.26 -29.79
CA THR A 332 8.61 10.51 -29.15
C THR A 332 7.47 11.34 -28.57
N GLY A 333 6.22 11.12 -29.01
CA GLY A 333 5.04 11.87 -28.54
C GLY A 333 4.92 11.93 -27.01
N LYS A 334 5.26 10.84 -26.33
CA LYS A 334 5.25 10.73 -24.87
C LYS A 334 6.29 11.59 -24.14
N CYS A 335 7.30 12.13 -24.83
CA CYS A 335 8.48 12.73 -24.19
C CYS A 335 8.13 13.84 -23.19
N PHE A 336 7.10 14.65 -23.45
CA PHE A 336 6.71 15.76 -22.56
C PHE A 336 5.31 15.59 -21.95
N GLU A 337 4.69 14.43 -22.14
CA GLU A 337 3.43 14.08 -21.50
C GLU A 337 3.61 13.96 -19.97
N GLU A 338 2.53 14.23 -19.22
CA GLU A 338 2.53 14.32 -17.76
C GLU A 338 3.11 13.07 -17.09
N HIS A 339 2.78 11.89 -17.61
CA HIS A 339 3.23 10.61 -17.05
C HIS A 339 4.76 10.46 -17.13
N PHE A 340 5.33 10.58 -18.33
CA PHE A 340 6.78 10.44 -18.52
C PHE A 340 7.55 11.57 -17.82
N ARG A 341 7.05 12.81 -17.92
CA ARG A 341 7.64 13.97 -17.26
C ARG A 341 7.71 13.79 -15.75
N SER A 342 6.62 13.33 -15.12
CA SER A 342 6.56 13.10 -13.68
C SER A 342 7.54 12.02 -13.22
N ILE A 343 7.77 10.98 -14.03
CA ILE A 343 8.79 9.95 -13.73
C ILE A 343 10.20 10.57 -13.75
N VAL A 344 10.55 11.27 -14.83
CA VAL A 344 11.88 11.88 -14.99
C VAL A 344 12.15 12.91 -13.91
N LEU A 345 11.22 13.84 -13.71
CA LEU A 345 11.35 14.89 -12.70
C LEU A 345 11.23 14.32 -11.29
N GLY A 346 10.46 13.27 -11.04
CA GLY A 346 10.44 12.58 -9.74
C GLY A 346 11.80 12.01 -9.36
N HIS A 347 12.51 11.40 -10.31
CA HIS A 347 13.91 10.99 -10.12
C HIS A 347 14.84 12.20 -9.92
N GLY A 348 14.65 13.26 -10.71
CA GLY A 348 15.38 14.52 -10.59
C GLY A 348 15.22 15.17 -9.20
N ILE A 349 14.00 15.32 -8.72
CA ILE A 349 13.65 15.88 -7.41
C ILE A 349 14.30 15.04 -6.31
N ARG A 350 14.19 13.70 -6.38
CA ARG A 350 14.85 12.82 -5.41
C ARG A 350 16.37 13.07 -5.36
N ALA A 351 17.03 13.15 -6.53
CA ALA A 351 18.46 13.41 -6.61
C ALA A 351 18.82 14.81 -6.10
N ALA A 352 18.07 15.84 -6.48
CA ALA A 352 18.26 17.22 -6.04
C ALA A 352 18.15 17.33 -4.51
N VAL A 353 17.13 16.71 -3.91
CA VAL A 353 16.93 16.67 -2.46
C VAL A 353 18.10 16.00 -1.73
N ILE A 354 18.59 14.86 -2.25
CA ILE A 354 19.72 14.15 -1.65
C ILE A 354 21.01 14.98 -1.72
N LEU A 355 21.21 15.69 -2.83
CA LEU A 355 22.38 16.56 -3.05
C LEU A 355 22.28 17.93 -2.37
N GLY A 356 21.15 18.25 -1.74
CA GLY A 356 20.94 19.54 -1.05
C GLY A 356 20.51 20.69 -1.96
N GLU A 357 20.02 20.41 -3.17
CA GLU A 357 19.57 21.41 -4.14
C GLU A 357 18.06 21.69 -4.05
N GLY A 358 17.60 22.15 -2.89
CA GLY A 358 16.17 22.33 -2.61
C GLY A 358 15.43 23.27 -3.56
N GLU A 359 16.10 24.29 -4.11
CA GLU A 359 15.46 25.22 -5.06
C GLU A 359 15.13 24.56 -6.40
N GLN A 360 16.05 23.72 -6.90
CA GLN A 360 15.83 22.96 -8.12
C GLN A 360 14.75 21.89 -7.91
N ALA A 361 14.77 21.22 -6.75
CA ALA A 361 13.73 20.28 -6.35
C ALA A 361 12.35 20.95 -6.31
N TRP A 362 12.25 22.16 -5.74
CA TRP A 362 11.01 22.94 -5.70
C TRP A 362 10.53 23.31 -7.10
N GLN A 363 11.41 23.83 -7.95
CA GLN A 363 11.03 24.22 -9.32
C GLN A 363 10.37 23.08 -10.09
N TRP A 364 10.91 21.86 -9.99
CA TRP A 364 10.34 20.70 -10.67
C TRP A 364 9.07 20.19 -10.00
N PHE A 365 9.04 20.16 -8.67
CA PHE A 365 7.86 19.73 -7.92
C PHE A 365 6.65 20.64 -8.16
N ASP A 366 6.87 21.96 -8.21
CA ASP A 366 5.85 22.98 -8.47
C ASP A 366 5.33 22.93 -9.91
N SER A 367 6.05 22.27 -10.82
CA SER A 367 5.64 22.11 -12.22
C SER A 367 4.62 20.99 -12.47
N PHE A 368 4.34 20.15 -11.47
CA PHE A 368 3.34 19.09 -11.57
C PHE A 368 1.92 19.67 -11.48
N ASP A 369 0.97 19.07 -12.19
CA ASP A 369 -0.44 19.45 -12.06
C ASP A 369 -1.06 18.80 -10.81
N TRP A 370 -0.91 19.49 -9.67
CA TRP A 370 -1.43 19.00 -8.39
C TRP A 370 -2.97 18.88 -8.33
N ASN A 371 -3.69 19.45 -9.30
CA ASN A 371 -5.15 19.35 -9.42
C ASN A 371 -5.61 18.22 -10.35
N ALA A 372 -4.69 17.54 -11.04
CA ALA A 372 -5.03 16.43 -11.93
C ALA A 372 -5.72 15.31 -11.14
N THR A 373 -6.70 14.65 -11.77
CA THR A 373 -7.40 13.50 -11.16
C THR A 373 -6.44 12.37 -10.78
N GLN A 374 -5.36 12.20 -11.55
CA GLN A 374 -4.28 11.26 -11.28
C GLN A 374 -2.94 11.99 -11.31
N ILE A 375 -2.06 11.68 -10.34
CA ILE A 375 -0.67 12.14 -10.31
C ILE A 375 0.25 10.93 -10.16
N PHE A 376 1.31 10.90 -10.95
CA PHE A 376 2.33 9.86 -10.89
C PHE A 376 3.47 10.30 -9.96
N LEU A 377 3.39 9.91 -8.68
CA LEU A 377 4.42 10.23 -7.70
C LEU A 377 5.37 9.05 -7.45
N ASN A 378 6.66 9.35 -7.42
CA ASN A 378 7.67 8.39 -7.00
C ASN A 378 7.71 8.30 -5.47
N GLU A 379 7.39 7.14 -4.90
CA GLU A 379 7.40 6.92 -3.46
C GLU A 379 8.75 7.31 -2.80
N LYS A 380 9.87 6.94 -3.44
CA LYS A 380 11.22 7.24 -2.92
C LYS A 380 11.55 8.74 -2.95
N MET A 381 10.90 9.51 -3.82
CA MET A 381 11.01 10.97 -3.81
C MET A 381 10.41 11.56 -2.53
N VAL A 382 9.19 11.13 -2.17
CA VAL A 382 8.52 11.59 -0.94
C VAL A 382 9.36 11.24 0.29
N GLN A 383 9.88 10.01 0.36
CA GLN A 383 10.78 9.59 1.44
C GLN A 383 12.06 10.43 1.50
N ALA A 384 12.64 10.77 0.35
CA ALA A 384 13.84 11.61 0.31
C ALA A 384 13.57 13.02 0.86
N ILE A 385 12.45 13.64 0.46
CA ILE A 385 12.02 14.97 0.96
C ILE A 385 11.90 14.93 2.49
N VAL A 386 11.08 14.01 3.00
CA VAL A 386 10.82 13.87 4.44
C VAL A 386 12.11 13.62 5.22
N ARG A 387 12.98 12.71 4.75
CA ARG A 387 14.23 12.36 5.46
C ARG A 387 15.32 13.43 5.39
N ARG A 388 15.26 14.32 4.40
CA ARG A 388 16.20 15.43 4.24
C ARG A 388 15.90 16.58 5.21
N MET A 389 14.63 16.83 5.53
CA MET A 389 14.20 17.97 6.35
C MET A 389 14.98 18.17 7.66
N PRO A 390 15.24 17.13 8.49
CA PRO A 390 16.03 17.29 9.73
C PRO A 390 17.48 17.72 9.54
N LYS A 391 18.03 17.52 8.34
CA LYS A 391 19.43 17.81 7.98
C LYS A 391 19.56 19.00 7.02
N ALA A 392 18.44 19.56 6.58
CA ALA A 392 18.38 20.67 5.63
C ALA A 392 18.65 22.01 6.33
N GLU A 393 19.25 22.93 5.60
CA GLU A 393 19.35 24.34 6.03
C GLU A 393 17.97 24.99 6.05
N GLU A 394 17.81 26.11 6.77
CA GLU A 394 16.50 26.74 6.99
C GLU A 394 15.78 27.10 5.67
N ARG A 395 16.46 27.74 4.73
CA ARG A 395 15.90 28.10 3.42
C ARG A 395 15.45 26.87 2.63
N GLU A 396 16.25 25.81 2.64
CA GLU A 396 15.96 24.54 1.97
C GLU A 396 14.76 23.84 2.61
N ARG A 397 14.72 23.80 3.95
CA ARG A 397 13.64 23.20 4.74
C ARG A 397 12.29 23.86 4.49
N LEU A 398 12.25 25.20 4.35
CA LEU A 398 11.00 25.92 4.03
C LEU A 398 10.40 25.46 2.69
N LEU A 399 11.21 25.07 1.71
CA LEU A 399 10.71 24.52 0.45
C LEU A 399 10.13 23.11 0.63
N TYR A 400 10.77 22.27 1.43
CA TYR A 400 10.26 20.93 1.74
C TYR A 400 8.96 20.97 2.55
N VAL A 401 8.82 21.94 3.46
CA VAL A 401 7.54 22.20 4.15
C VAL A 401 6.44 22.53 3.15
N LYS A 402 6.70 23.39 2.16
CA LYS A 402 5.74 23.69 1.10
C LYS A 402 5.35 22.43 0.32
N MET A 403 6.33 21.61 -0.08
CA MET A 403 6.06 20.34 -0.77
C MET A 403 5.17 19.41 0.06
N CYS A 404 5.45 19.28 1.36
CA CYS A 404 4.62 18.50 2.27
C CYS A 404 3.19 19.02 2.34
N ASN A 405 2.99 20.34 2.46
CA ASN A 405 1.65 20.93 2.51
C ASN A 405 0.88 20.77 1.19
N VAL A 406 1.57 20.82 0.04
CA VAL A 406 0.96 20.51 -1.26
C VAL A 406 0.50 19.06 -1.31
N MET A 407 1.33 18.11 -0.86
CA MET A 407 0.94 16.69 -0.80
C MET A 407 -0.22 16.44 0.19
N LEU A 408 -0.25 17.11 1.34
CA LEU A 408 -1.34 17.03 2.32
C LEU A 408 -2.66 17.59 1.80
N GLY A 409 -2.63 18.42 0.74
CA GLY A 409 -3.84 18.85 0.04
C GLY A 409 -4.57 17.73 -0.70
N ARG A 410 -4.00 16.51 -0.74
CA ARG A 410 -4.56 15.33 -1.37
C ARG A 410 -4.77 14.21 -0.36
N ASP A 411 -6.03 13.83 -0.13
CA ASP A 411 -6.45 12.83 0.85
C ASP A 411 -5.72 11.49 0.67
N GLU A 412 -5.47 11.08 -0.58
CA GLU A 412 -4.80 9.81 -0.89
C GLU A 412 -3.31 9.78 -0.50
N LEU A 413 -2.68 10.94 -0.29
CA LEU A 413 -1.27 11.05 0.11
C LEU A 413 -1.09 11.31 1.61
N GLU A 414 -2.13 11.79 2.30
CA GLU A 414 -2.04 12.22 3.70
C GLU A 414 -1.50 11.11 4.59
N THR A 415 -2.14 9.93 4.59
CA THR A 415 -1.74 8.81 5.46
C THR A 415 -0.29 8.39 5.21
N TYR A 416 0.11 8.30 3.94
CA TYR A 416 1.45 7.91 3.55
C TYR A 416 2.51 8.92 4.02
N LEU A 417 2.26 10.21 3.80
CA LEU A 417 3.20 11.27 4.21
C LEU A 417 3.34 11.34 5.72
N LEU A 418 2.23 11.25 6.45
CA LEU A 418 2.22 11.27 7.92
C LEU A 418 2.99 10.08 8.50
N GLN A 419 2.83 8.90 7.92
CA GLN A 419 3.61 7.73 8.29
C GLN A 419 5.11 7.95 8.05
N ALA A 420 5.50 8.46 6.87
CA ALA A 420 6.90 8.75 6.56
C ALA A 420 7.53 9.76 7.53
N ILE A 421 6.79 10.82 7.90
CA ILE A 421 7.24 11.82 8.87
C ILE A 421 7.42 11.18 10.26
N SER A 422 6.43 10.41 10.72
CA SER A 422 6.47 9.74 12.01
C SER A 422 7.65 8.76 12.11
N GLU A 423 7.87 7.94 11.09
CA GLU A 423 9.01 7.02 11.00
C GLU A 423 10.35 7.77 11.00
N CYS A 424 10.45 8.86 10.26
CA CYS A 424 11.68 9.67 10.23
C CYS A 424 12.00 10.28 11.59
N CYS A 425 10.98 10.79 12.30
CA CYS A 425 11.17 11.33 13.65
C CYS A 425 11.55 10.23 14.65
N ARG A 426 10.97 9.02 14.53
CA ARG A 426 11.24 7.87 15.43
C ARG A 426 12.63 7.25 15.25
N ALA A 427 13.31 7.51 14.14
CA ALA A 427 14.63 6.93 13.85
C ALA A 427 15.75 7.41 14.81
N GLY A 428 15.55 8.49 15.57
CA GLY A 428 16.50 8.97 16.58
C GLY A 428 16.65 7.99 17.75
N ALA A 429 17.89 7.69 18.13
CA ALA A 429 18.20 6.77 19.23
C ALA A 429 17.87 7.41 20.59
N THR A 430 18.13 8.71 20.73
CA THR A 430 17.87 9.48 21.95
C THR A 430 16.59 10.33 21.84
N LEU A 431 16.03 10.74 22.99
CA LEU A 431 14.89 11.68 23.01
C LEU A 431 15.25 12.99 22.31
N GLU A 432 16.44 13.54 22.59
CA GLU A 432 16.92 14.79 21.99
C GLU A 432 16.98 14.71 20.46
N GLU A 433 17.50 13.61 19.90
CA GLU A 433 17.53 13.40 18.45
C GLU A 433 16.12 13.34 17.84
N ARG A 434 15.19 12.66 18.52
CA ARG A 434 13.79 12.53 18.08
C ARG A 434 13.07 13.87 18.11
N VAL A 435 13.23 14.66 19.17
CA VAL A 435 12.65 16.01 19.31
C VAL A 435 13.24 16.96 18.26
N LYS A 436 14.56 16.91 18.04
CA LYS A 436 15.23 17.71 17.00
C LYS A 436 14.74 17.36 15.60
N ALA A 437 14.54 16.08 15.30
CA ALA A 437 13.98 15.66 14.01
C ALA A 437 12.55 16.16 13.84
N MET A 438 11.74 16.06 14.88
CA MET A 438 10.35 16.52 14.90
C MET A 438 10.22 18.04 14.68
N ALA A 439 11.12 18.84 15.25
CA ALA A 439 11.18 20.29 15.03
C ALA A 439 11.39 20.67 13.56
N ALA A 440 12.01 19.80 12.76
CA ALA A 440 12.26 20.09 11.35
C ALA A 440 11.00 20.11 10.48
N TYR A 441 9.87 19.62 11.00
CA TYR A 441 8.57 19.62 10.32
C TYR A 441 7.67 20.77 10.78
N GLU A 442 8.22 21.77 11.47
CA GLU A 442 7.52 23.01 11.77
C GLU A 442 6.99 23.66 10.47
N GLY A 443 5.74 24.13 10.50
CA GLY A 443 5.04 24.68 9.33
C GLY A 443 4.33 23.65 8.43
N VAL A 444 4.53 22.35 8.64
CA VAL A 444 3.68 21.32 8.01
C VAL A 444 2.31 21.30 8.72
N GLN A 445 1.25 21.52 7.95
CA GLN A 445 -0.12 21.73 8.44
C GLN A 445 -0.97 20.46 8.28
N SER A 446 -1.20 19.74 9.36
CA SER A 446 -2.12 18.60 9.39
C SER A 446 -2.92 18.59 10.69
N GLY A 447 -4.19 18.16 10.61
CA GLY A 447 -5.03 17.91 11.77
C GLY A 447 -4.71 16.59 12.49
N HIS A 448 -3.78 15.80 11.97
CA HIS A 448 -3.44 14.51 12.55
C HIS A 448 -2.82 14.65 13.95
N TRP A 449 -3.22 13.76 14.87
CA TRP A 449 -2.85 13.79 16.29
C TRP A 449 -1.34 13.89 16.55
N PHE A 450 -0.50 13.34 15.66
CA PHE A 450 0.96 13.41 15.78
C PHE A 450 1.47 14.86 15.82
N PHE A 451 0.80 15.78 15.12
CA PHE A 451 1.16 17.19 15.08
C PHE A 451 0.76 17.93 16.37
N ARG A 452 -0.30 17.47 17.04
CA ARG A 452 -0.70 17.92 18.39
C ARG A 452 0.33 17.48 19.44
N LEU A 453 0.75 16.22 19.37
CA LEU A 453 1.83 15.69 20.22
C LEU A 453 3.12 16.49 20.01
N ARG A 454 3.46 16.82 18.77
CA ARG A 454 4.62 17.66 18.45
C ARG A 454 4.54 19.02 19.15
N GLU A 455 3.41 19.70 19.05
CA GLU A 455 3.25 21.05 19.63
C GLU A 455 3.52 21.04 21.13
N ILE A 456 3.01 20.04 21.86
CA ILE A 456 3.27 19.86 23.29
C ILE A 456 4.76 19.63 23.55
N VAL A 457 5.37 18.68 22.84
CA VAL A 457 6.77 18.28 23.07
C VAL A 457 7.75 19.42 22.76
N LEU A 458 7.53 20.16 21.65
CA LEU A 458 8.37 21.29 21.28
C LEU A 458 8.22 22.48 22.23
N ALA A 459 6.99 22.75 22.71
CA ALA A 459 6.76 23.81 23.69
C ALA A 459 7.53 23.55 25.00
N ALA A 460 7.54 22.29 25.47
CA ALA A 460 8.30 21.89 26.65
C ALA A 460 9.82 21.99 26.43
N ASP A 461 10.35 21.54 25.27
CA ASP A 461 11.79 21.65 24.95
C ASP A 461 12.27 23.11 24.94
N CYS A 462 11.43 24.04 24.47
CA CYS A 462 11.74 25.46 24.43
C CYS A 462 11.83 26.10 25.83
N LEU A 463 11.10 25.60 26.83
CA LEU A 463 11.25 26.05 28.23
C LEU A 463 12.62 25.68 28.82
N GLY A 464 13.27 24.63 28.30
CA GLY A 464 14.58 24.18 28.73
C GLY A 464 15.77 24.99 28.20
N ARG A 465 15.56 25.94 27.28
CA ARG A 465 16.63 26.76 26.68
C ARG A 465 16.60 28.18 27.25
N GLU A 466 17.74 28.68 27.73
CA GLU A 466 17.92 29.91 28.55
C GLU A 466 17.48 31.25 27.92
N ASN A 467 16.79 31.29 26.78
CA ASN A 467 16.25 32.52 26.21
C ASN A 467 14.84 32.25 25.67
N ASN A 468 13.80 32.79 26.30
CA ASN A 468 12.48 32.77 25.69
C ASN A 468 11.66 34.04 25.95
N GLU A 469 11.52 34.83 24.88
CA GLU A 469 10.48 35.86 24.68
C GLU A 469 9.35 35.35 23.76
N ILE A 470 9.31 34.05 23.43
CA ILE A 470 8.26 33.45 22.58
C ILE A 470 7.15 32.91 23.49
N GLY A 471 5.89 33.23 23.14
CA GLY A 471 4.69 32.97 23.95
C GLY A 471 4.64 31.54 24.51
N GLN A 472 4.52 31.45 25.83
CA GLN A 472 4.49 30.19 26.56
C GLN A 472 3.12 29.51 26.39
N MET A 473 3.11 28.31 25.82
CA MET A 473 1.93 27.43 25.84
C MET A 473 1.51 27.22 27.29
N THR A 474 0.24 27.46 27.58
CA THR A 474 -0.34 27.27 28.91
C THR A 474 -0.65 25.79 29.17
N GLY A 475 -0.73 25.40 30.45
CA GLY A 475 -1.13 24.04 30.82
C GLY A 475 -2.51 23.64 30.26
N ASP A 476 -3.48 24.56 30.23
CA ASP A 476 -4.82 24.30 29.68
C ASP A 476 -4.79 24.06 28.16
N GLU A 477 -3.94 24.80 27.42
CA GLU A 477 -3.74 24.56 25.98
C GLU A 477 -3.09 23.20 25.73
N ALA A 478 -2.07 22.85 26.52
CA ALA A 478 -1.41 21.55 26.44
C ALA A 478 -2.39 20.40 26.73
N GLU A 479 -3.28 20.54 27.72
CA GLU A 479 -4.32 19.56 28.02
C GLU A 479 -5.33 19.38 26.88
N SER A 480 -5.72 20.48 26.22
CA SER A 480 -6.60 20.42 25.05
C SER A 480 -5.96 19.64 23.90
N LEU A 481 -4.70 19.96 23.56
CA LEU A 481 -3.95 19.25 22.52
C LEU A 481 -3.74 17.78 22.88
N ALA A 482 -3.43 17.49 24.14
CA ALA A 482 -3.23 16.12 24.61
C ALA A 482 -4.54 15.30 24.52
N SER A 483 -5.69 15.94 24.73
CA SER A 483 -7.00 15.28 24.56
C SER A 483 -7.21 14.82 23.12
N GLU A 484 -6.80 15.61 22.13
CA GLU A 484 -6.80 15.22 20.70
C GLU A 484 -5.81 14.06 20.44
N VAL A 485 -4.64 14.07 21.08
CA VAL A 485 -3.67 12.95 20.98
C VAL A 485 -4.27 11.63 21.45
N TRP A 486 -5.03 11.68 22.55
CA TRP A 486 -5.61 10.51 23.18
C TRP A 486 -6.96 10.06 22.60
N GLU A 487 -7.43 10.64 21.49
CA GLU A 487 -8.68 10.20 20.83
C GLU A 487 -8.66 8.71 20.45
N ASN A 488 -7.48 8.19 20.11
CA ASN A 488 -7.26 6.79 19.78
C ASN A 488 -6.01 6.22 20.53
N PRO A 489 -6.19 5.74 21.76
CA PRO A 489 -5.07 5.33 22.63
C PRO A 489 -4.16 4.26 22.01
N SER A 490 -4.71 3.30 21.26
CA SER A 490 -3.91 2.22 20.67
C SER A 490 -2.88 2.71 19.65
N LEU A 491 -3.18 3.81 18.93
CA LEU A 491 -2.29 4.40 17.94
C LEU A 491 -1.25 5.34 18.58
N CYS A 492 -1.65 6.11 19.59
CA CYS A 492 -0.81 7.19 20.12
C CYS A 492 0.19 6.74 21.19
N MET A 493 -0.12 5.72 22.01
CA MET A 493 0.68 5.34 23.19
C MET A 493 2.17 5.12 22.88
N SER A 494 2.47 4.49 21.75
CA SER A 494 3.85 4.29 21.31
C SER A 494 4.61 5.60 21.11
N SER A 495 3.99 6.59 20.46
CA SER A 495 4.56 7.93 20.29
C SER A 495 4.60 8.71 21.60
N VAL A 496 3.52 8.66 22.40
CA VAL A 496 3.46 9.36 23.70
C VAL A 496 4.66 9.00 24.57
N ARG A 497 5.01 7.71 24.62
CA ARG A 497 6.21 7.24 25.33
C ARG A 497 7.50 7.64 24.60
N ALA A 498 7.60 7.40 23.30
CA ALA A 498 8.82 7.67 22.53
C ALA A 498 9.30 9.13 22.62
N TYR A 499 8.36 10.07 22.74
CA TYR A 499 8.63 11.50 22.84
C TYR A 499 8.44 12.08 24.25
N ALA A 500 8.30 11.24 25.27
CA ALA A 500 8.12 11.66 26.67
C ALA A 500 7.01 12.73 26.86
N MET A 501 5.90 12.60 26.12
CA MET A 501 4.85 13.63 26.09
C MET A 501 4.21 13.86 27.46
N LEU A 502 4.11 12.83 28.31
CA LEU A 502 3.59 12.98 29.68
C LEU A 502 4.50 13.86 30.55
N ASP A 503 5.81 13.77 30.37
CA ASP A 503 6.77 14.60 31.10
C ASP A 503 6.72 16.04 30.57
N ALA A 504 6.60 16.21 29.24
CA ALA A 504 6.40 17.52 28.61
C ALA A 504 5.11 18.21 29.10
N MET A 505 4.02 17.46 29.23
CA MET A 505 2.75 17.93 29.80
C MET A 505 2.92 18.47 31.24
N GLU A 506 3.63 17.73 32.09
CA GLU A 506 3.90 18.15 33.48
C GLU A 506 4.79 19.40 33.53
N GLN A 507 5.79 19.51 32.64
CA GLN A 507 6.66 20.70 32.54
C GLN A 507 5.88 21.96 32.14
N LEU A 508 4.87 21.83 31.27
CA LEU A 508 3.97 22.92 30.86
C LEU A 508 2.91 23.25 31.91
N GLY A 509 2.86 22.52 33.02
CA GLY A 509 1.88 22.72 34.11
C GLY A 509 0.50 22.11 33.83
N GLY A 510 0.38 21.23 32.84
CA GLY A 510 -0.86 20.49 32.56
C GLY A 510 -0.99 19.21 33.40
N SER A 511 -2.22 18.71 33.54
CA SER A 511 -2.55 17.50 34.30
C SER A 511 -2.76 16.28 33.40
N ASN A 512 -1.80 15.35 33.41
CA ASN A 512 -1.94 14.04 32.76
C ASN A 512 -3.17 13.27 33.29
N GLN A 513 -3.45 13.35 34.61
CA GLN A 513 -4.61 12.69 35.20
C GLN A 513 -5.91 13.19 34.57
N LYS A 514 -6.11 14.51 34.49
CA LYS A 514 -7.32 15.13 33.94
C LYS A 514 -7.55 14.73 32.48
N VAL A 515 -6.50 14.75 31.66
CA VAL A 515 -6.58 14.36 30.24
C VAL A 515 -6.96 12.89 30.09
N LEU A 516 -6.27 11.99 30.79
CA LEU A 516 -6.55 10.56 30.67
C LEU A 516 -7.92 10.20 31.25
N GLU A 517 -8.37 10.89 32.32
CA GLU A 517 -9.71 10.72 32.90
C GLU A 517 -10.84 11.26 32.01
N ALA A 518 -10.53 12.13 31.03
CA ALA A 518 -11.50 12.61 30.06
C ALA A 518 -11.75 11.61 28.91
N ILE A 519 -10.82 10.66 28.66
CA ILE A 519 -10.96 9.66 27.60
C ILE A 519 -12.21 8.79 27.88
N PRO A 520 -13.18 8.67 26.96
CA PRO A 520 -14.33 7.81 27.16
C PRO A 520 -13.92 6.38 27.55
N PHE A 521 -14.52 5.82 28.60
CA PHE A 521 -14.09 4.54 29.18
C PHE A 521 -14.00 3.40 28.15
N TYR A 522 -14.99 3.27 27.25
CA TYR A 522 -14.98 2.24 26.21
C TYR A 522 -13.82 2.39 25.20
N ARG A 523 -13.33 3.62 24.96
CA ARG A 523 -12.17 3.87 24.08
C ARG A 523 -10.88 3.51 24.80
N TRP A 524 -10.80 3.84 26.08
CA TRP A 524 -9.69 3.43 26.94
C TRP A 524 -9.57 1.91 26.95
N GLU A 525 -10.65 1.21 27.30
CA GLU A 525 -10.70 -0.26 27.36
C GLU A 525 -10.22 -0.92 26.06
N LYS A 526 -10.86 -0.61 24.93
CA LYS A 526 -10.46 -1.13 23.62
C LYS A 526 -9.02 -0.76 23.24
N GLY A 527 -8.59 0.45 23.61
CA GLY A 527 -7.25 0.94 23.34
C GLY A 527 -6.18 0.13 24.06
N ILE A 528 -6.40 -0.16 25.35
CA ILE A 528 -5.48 -0.98 26.16
C ILE A 528 -5.48 -2.43 25.68
N GLU A 529 -6.64 -3.01 25.36
CA GLU A 529 -6.70 -4.37 24.79
C GLU A 529 -5.90 -4.48 23.49
N ALA A 530 -6.10 -3.53 22.57
CA ALA A 530 -5.36 -3.49 21.32
C ALA A 530 -3.85 -3.30 21.56
N TYR A 531 -3.45 -2.49 22.54
CA TYR A 531 -2.05 -2.28 22.90
C TYR A 531 -1.36 -3.60 23.28
N PHE A 532 -1.95 -4.39 24.19
CA PHE A 532 -1.33 -5.66 24.61
C PHE A 532 -1.26 -6.72 23.50
N SER A 533 -1.96 -6.54 22.38
CA SER A 533 -1.84 -7.42 21.20
C SER A 533 -0.63 -7.10 20.30
N GLN A 534 0.00 -5.93 20.46
CA GLN A 534 0.99 -5.39 19.50
C GLN A 534 2.37 -5.09 20.11
N PHE A 535 2.47 -4.88 21.42
CA PHE A 535 3.67 -4.32 22.05
C PHE A 535 4.45 -5.29 22.93
N SER A 536 5.71 -4.91 23.24
CA SER A 536 6.63 -5.71 24.05
C SER A 536 6.36 -5.55 25.56
N TRP A 537 6.85 -6.50 26.36
CA TRP A 537 6.70 -6.45 27.81
C TRP A 537 7.47 -5.29 28.47
N GLU A 538 8.63 -4.91 27.91
CA GLU A 538 9.42 -3.78 28.41
C GLU A 538 8.66 -2.46 28.29
N ASP A 539 7.85 -2.32 27.23
CA ASP A 539 6.99 -1.16 27.03
C ASP A 539 5.84 -1.14 28.05
N ALA A 540 5.27 -2.30 28.35
CA ALA A 540 4.21 -2.45 29.33
C ALA A 540 4.68 -2.15 30.76
N ASP A 541 5.90 -2.55 31.15
CA ASP A 541 6.46 -2.25 32.48
C ASP A 541 6.59 -0.73 32.70
N TRP A 542 7.08 0.00 31.71
CA TRP A 542 7.19 1.46 31.77
C TRP A 542 5.82 2.14 31.97
N TRP A 543 4.81 1.69 31.21
CA TRP A 543 3.45 2.22 31.33
C TRP A 543 2.80 1.86 32.67
N ASN A 544 3.08 0.67 33.20
CA ASN A 544 2.58 0.25 34.50
C ASN A 544 3.06 1.18 35.62
N ASP A 545 4.35 1.51 35.63
CA ASP A 545 4.91 2.45 36.60
C ASP A 545 4.31 3.85 36.42
N ARG A 546 4.20 4.32 35.16
CA ARG A 546 3.68 5.66 34.88
C ARG A 546 2.20 5.80 35.22
N PHE A 547 1.35 4.85 34.85
CA PHE A 547 -0.07 4.87 35.21
C PHE A 547 -0.28 4.71 36.72
N SER A 548 0.55 3.93 37.42
CA SER A 548 0.50 3.83 38.89
C SER A 548 0.81 5.15 39.58
N SER A 549 1.61 6.03 38.96
CA SER A 549 1.88 7.38 39.47
C SER A 549 0.74 8.37 39.20
N ILE A 550 -0.09 8.11 38.20
CA ILE A 550 -1.16 9.02 37.75
C ILE A 550 -2.51 8.64 38.37
N PHE A 551 -2.82 7.35 38.45
CA PHE A 551 -4.12 6.85 38.89
C PHE A 551 -4.04 6.18 40.25
N HIS A 552 -5.11 6.35 41.03
CA HIS A 552 -5.34 5.52 42.22
C HIS A 552 -5.53 4.05 41.82
N PRO A 553 -5.08 3.05 42.62
CA PRO A 553 -5.20 1.62 42.27
C PRO A 553 -6.63 1.12 41.97
N GLU A 554 -7.63 1.78 42.57
CA GLU A 554 -9.07 1.49 42.40
C GLU A 554 -9.74 2.31 41.28
N ASN A 555 -8.99 3.15 40.56
CA ASN A 555 -9.52 3.89 39.41
C ASN A 555 -9.90 2.90 38.29
N THR A 556 -11.06 3.09 37.66
CA THR A 556 -11.55 2.17 36.62
C THR A 556 -10.57 1.99 35.46
N ARG A 557 -9.85 3.05 35.06
CA ARG A 557 -8.82 2.97 34.00
C ARG A 557 -7.60 2.16 34.44
N MET A 558 -7.21 2.30 35.70
CA MET A 558 -6.10 1.54 36.28
C MET A 558 -6.45 0.07 36.44
N LEU A 559 -7.70 -0.26 36.78
CA LEU A 559 -8.16 -1.65 36.85
C LEU A 559 -8.13 -2.33 35.49
N VAL A 560 -8.57 -1.65 34.42
CA VAL A 560 -8.44 -2.16 33.04
C VAL A 560 -6.98 -2.43 32.70
N TRP A 561 -6.08 -1.48 32.99
CA TRP A 561 -4.65 -1.64 32.74
C TRP A 561 -4.05 -2.82 33.53
N ARG A 562 -4.28 -2.87 34.84
CA ARG A 562 -3.78 -3.94 35.73
C ARG A 562 -4.30 -5.31 35.31
N ALA A 563 -5.56 -5.41 34.89
CA ALA A 563 -6.12 -6.65 34.41
C ALA A 563 -5.34 -7.17 33.19
N MET A 564 -5.21 -6.33 32.15
CA MET A 564 -4.52 -6.73 30.91
C MET A 564 -3.03 -6.96 31.11
N TYR A 565 -2.38 -6.15 31.94
CA TYR A 565 -0.99 -6.32 32.35
C TYR A 565 -0.79 -7.66 33.08
N GLY A 566 -1.62 -7.96 34.09
CA GLY A 566 -1.57 -9.24 34.82
C GLY A 566 -1.79 -10.45 33.91
N LEU A 567 -2.76 -10.37 33.00
CA LEU A 567 -3.06 -11.43 32.04
C LEU A 567 -1.90 -11.68 31.07
N SER A 568 -1.35 -10.62 30.49
CA SER A 568 -0.20 -10.71 29.59
C SER A 568 1.04 -11.26 30.31
N GLY A 569 1.25 -10.88 31.57
CA GLY A 569 2.27 -11.46 32.44
C GLY A 569 2.10 -12.96 32.66
N ALA A 570 0.86 -13.43 32.85
CA ALA A 570 0.54 -14.85 32.97
C ALA A 570 0.76 -15.63 31.66
N ILE A 571 0.42 -15.04 30.49
CA ILE A 571 0.70 -15.64 29.18
C ILE A 571 2.20 -15.88 29.01
N ARG A 572 3.03 -14.89 29.35
CA ARG A 572 4.49 -15.02 29.27
C ARG A 572 5.03 -16.10 30.21
N ALA A 573 4.56 -16.10 31.47
CA ALA A 573 4.95 -17.11 32.45
C ALA A 573 4.56 -18.53 32.01
N ALA A 574 3.39 -18.69 31.37
CA ALA A 574 2.96 -19.95 30.79
C ALA A 574 3.87 -20.43 29.66
N GLY A 575 4.28 -19.52 28.76
CA GLY A 575 5.26 -19.85 27.71
C GLY A 575 6.65 -20.21 28.26
N GLN A 576 7.09 -19.58 29.35
CA GLN A 576 8.35 -19.94 30.02
C GLN A 576 8.26 -21.29 30.72
N LEU A 577 7.14 -21.56 31.41
CA LEU A 577 6.87 -22.84 32.06
C LEU A 577 6.97 -24.02 31.09
N GLU A 578 6.45 -23.88 29.87
CA GLU A 578 6.56 -24.92 28.84
C GLU A 578 8.02 -25.14 28.39
N LYS A 579 8.82 -24.06 28.26
CA LYS A 579 10.25 -24.16 27.92
C LYS A 579 11.05 -24.82 29.04
N ASP A 580 10.81 -24.42 30.28
CA ASP A 580 11.51 -24.95 31.46
C ASP A 580 11.17 -26.44 31.64
N LYS A 581 9.91 -26.84 31.44
CA LYS A 581 9.51 -28.26 31.41
C LYS A 581 10.21 -29.06 30.31
N ALA A 582 10.37 -28.49 29.12
CA ALA A 582 11.09 -29.14 28.02
C ALA A 582 12.60 -29.26 28.30
N ALA A 583 13.20 -28.31 29.01
CA ALA A 583 14.59 -28.40 29.44
C ALA A 583 14.79 -29.45 30.55
N CYS A 584 13.85 -29.54 31.50
CA CYS A 584 13.85 -30.55 32.56
C CYS A 584 13.73 -31.99 32.04
N SER A 585 13.08 -32.21 30.89
CA SER A 585 12.96 -33.55 30.29
C SER A 585 14.21 -33.99 29.52
N ALA A 586 15.16 -33.08 29.26
CA ALA A 586 16.39 -33.34 28.51
C ALA A 586 17.64 -33.59 29.39
N VAL A 587 17.59 -33.30 30.70
CA VAL A 587 18.71 -33.45 31.65
C VAL A 587 18.22 -34.19 32.90
N ALA A 588 19.07 -34.99 33.55
CA ALA A 588 18.73 -35.68 34.80
C ALA A 588 18.21 -34.68 35.85
N PRO A 589 17.16 -35.01 36.63
CA PRO A 589 16.45 -34.07 37.47
C PRO A 589 17.35 -33.57 38.62
N ASP A 590 17.83 -32.33 38.49
CA ASP A 590 18.48 -31.58 39.55
C ASP A 590 17.43 -30.74 40.30
N THR A 591 17.60 -30.53 41.60
CA THR A 591 16.60 -29.85 42.46
C THR A 591 16.25 -28.44 42.00
N THR A 592 17.22 -27.76 41.38
CA THR A 592 17.10 -26.41 40.81
C THR A 592 16.05 -26.28 39.69
N ALA A 593 15.81 -27.37 38.96
CA ALA A 593 14.89 -27.39 37.81
C ALA A 593 13.41 -27.51 38.26
N SER A 594 13.17 -28.16 39.41
CA SER A 594 11.85 -28.20 40.05
C SER A 594 11.43 -26.83 40.59
N ASP A 595 12.38 -26.09 41.17
CA ASP A 595 12.13 -24.75 41.72
C ASP A 595 11.83 -23.70 40.65
N ALA A 596 12.30 -23.89 39.40
CA ALA A 596 11.98 -23.01 38.28
C ALA A 596 10.52 -23.18 37.81
N VAL A 597 10.08 -24.42 37.64
CA VAL A 597 8.70 -24.77 37.24
C VAL A 597 7.68 -24.26 38.27
N GLU A 598 7.99 -24.36 39.56
CA GLU A 598 7.11 -23.88 40.63
C GLU A 598 7.01 -22.35 40.66
N ARG A 599 8.15 -21.64 40.48
CA ARG A 599 8.18 -20.17 40.37
C ARG A 599 7.39 -19.64 39.17
N ASP A 600 7.52 -20.26 38.00
CA ASP A 600 6.78 -19.81 36.82
C ASP A 600 5.29 -20.11 36.93
N PHE A 601 4.91 -21.21 37.57
CA PHE A 601 3.51 -21.48 37.87
C PHE A 601 2.92 -20.47 38.89
N ASP A 602 3.68 -20.09 39.91
CA ASP A 602 3.27 -19.03 40.84
C ASP A 602 3.08 -17.68 40.14
N ARG A 603 3.91 -17.36 39.15
CA ARG A 603 3.74 -16.17 38.31
C ARG A 603 2.45 -16.23 37.48
N ILE A 604 2.12 -17.38 36.91
CA ILE A 604 0.84 -17.59 36.19
C ILE A 604 -0.34 -17.32 37.13
N LYS A 605 -0.35 -17.94 38.31
CA LYS A 605 -1.41 -17.74 39.31
C LYS A 605 -1.55 -16.28 39.70
N LYS A 606 -0.43 -15.60 39.98
CA LYS A 606 -0.44 -14.18 40.37
C LYS A 606 -1.03 -13.29 39.27
N GLY A 607 -0.65 -13.51 38.01
CA GLY A 607 -1.21 -12.75 36.88
C GLY A 607 -2.71 -13.01 36.66
N MET A 608 -3.15 -14.28 36.80
CA MET A 608 -4.56 -14.64 36.76
C MET A 608 -5.36 -14.03 37.92
N GLN A 609 -4.78 -14.00 39.12
CA GLN A 609 -5.39 -13.41 40.30
C GLN A 609 -5.58 -11.91 40.11
N GLU A 610 -4.56 -11.22 39.59
CA GLU A 610 -4.63 -9.79 39.28
C GLU A 610 -5.73 -9.51 38.27
N TYR A 611 -5.78 -10.24 37.15
CA TYR A 611 -6.84 -10.14 36.14
C TYR A 611 -8.23 -10.35 36.75
N ALA A 612 -8.41 -11.47 37.47
CA ALA A 612 -9.70 -11.81 38.05
C ALA A 612 -10.16 -10.75 39.06
N SER A 613 -9.28 -10.29 39.94
CA SER A 613 -9.60 -9.26 40.94
C SER A 613 -10.03 -7.95 40.28
N CYS A 614 -9.28 -7.46 39.30
CA CYS A 614 -9.58 -6.21 38.62
C CYS A 614 -10.91 -6.27 37.84
N GLN A 615 -11.13 -7.37 37.11
CA GLN A 615 -12.37 -7.57 36.35
C GLN A 615 -13.59 -7.72 37.26
N ILE A 616 -13.45 -8.41 38.40
CA ILE A 616 -14.52 -8.50 39.40
C ILE A 616 -14.83 -7.11 39.99
N SER A 617 -13.80 -6.32 40.35
CA SER A 617 -14.00 -4.95 40.84
C SER A 617 -14.70 -4.05 39.81
N LEU A 618 -14.33 -4.15 38.54
CA LEU A 618 -15.02 -3.45 37.45
C LEU A 618 -16.48 -3.89 37.33
N CYS A 619 -16.74 -5.20 37.37
CA CYS A 619 -18.08 -5.77 37.35
C CYS A 619 -18.94 -5.25 38.52
N GLU A 620 -18.38 -5.25 39.73
CA GLU A 620 -19.05 -4.79 40.95
C GLU A 620 -19.37 -3.28 40.95
N MET A 621 -18.57 -2.49 40.22
CA MET A 621 -18.87 -1.07 40.02
C MET A 621 -19.94 -0.81 38.96
N MET A 622 -20.08 -1.69 37.97
CA MET A 622 -21.02 -1.53 36.87
C MET A 622 -22.39 -2.17 37.16
N TYR A 623 -22.43 -3.27 37.90
CA TYR A 623 -23.62 -4.09 38.13
C TYR A 623 -24.10 -4.01 39.58
N ARG A 624 -25.41 -4.20 39.77
CA ARG A 624 -25.98 -4.25 41.12
C ARG A 624 -25.71 -5.60 41.80
N PRO A 625 -25.56 -5.65 43.15
CA PRO A 625 -25.27 -6.89 43.88
C PRO A 625 -26.26 -8.04 43.66
N GLU A 626 -27.52 -7.74 43.34
CA GLU A 626 -28.55 -8.74 43.08
C GLU A 626 -28.26 -9.55 41.79
N ILE A 627 -27.70 -8.90 40.77
CA ILE A 627 -27.31 -9.56 39.51
C ILE A 627 -26.12 -10.49 39.76
N LEU A 628 -25.15 -10.05 40.57
CA LEU A 628 -23.91 -10.78 40.87
C LEU A 628 -24.15 -12.04 41.73
N SER A 629 -25.22 -12.04 42.53
CA SER A 629 -25.55 -13.14 43.46
C SER A 629 -26.51 -14.18 42.88
N GLN A 630 -27.35 -13.81 41.90
CA GLN A 630 -28.43 -14.68 41.41
C GLN A 630 -28.19 -15.27 40.01
N THR A 631 -27.51 -14.54 39.11
CA THR A 631 -27.39 -14.92 37.70
C THR A 631 -26.06 -14.44 37.10
N ARG A 632 -24.96 -15.12 37.46
CA ARG A 632 -23.63 -14.83 36.90
C ARG A 632 -23.53 -15.15 35.41
N ASP A 633 -24.35 -16.05 34.91
CA ASP A 633 -24.48 -16.44 33.50
C ASP A 633 -25.02 -15.31 32.58
N MET A 634 -25.59 -14.25 33.17
CA MET A 634 -26.02 -13.05 32.44
C MET A 634 -24.93 -11.98 32.31
N LEU A 635 -23.77 -12.16 32.95
CA LEU A 635 -22.63 -11.25 32.81
C LEU A 635 -21.95 -11.44 31.44
N SER A 636 -21.12 -10.51 31.01
CA SER A 636 -20.29 -10.72 29.82
C SER A 636 -19.32 -11.90 30.02
N GLU A 637 -18.84 -12.47 28.92
CA GLU A 637 -17.96 -13.65 28.96
C GLU A 637 -16.67 -13.36 29.75
N GLU A 638 -16.17 -12.13 29.70
CA GLU A 638 -14.97 -11.67 30.42
C GLU A 638 -15.19 -11.70 31.94
N TYR A 639 -16.32 -11.17 32.42
CA TYR A 639 -16.66 -11.15 33.85
C TYR A 639 -17.00 -12.54 34.37
N GLN A 640 -17.74 -13.35 33.60
CA GLN A 640 -17.98 -14.75 33.91
C GLN A 640 -16.64 -15.51 34.05
N GLY A 641 -15.73 -15.29 33.10
CA GLY A 641 -14.39 -15.85 33.12
C GLY A 641 -13.58 -15.43 34.34
N ALA A 642 -13.67 -14.16 34.76
CA ALA A 642 -12.99 -13.64 35.95
C ALA A 642 -13.44 -14.34 37.24
N TYR A 643 -14.75 -14.54 37.43
CA TYR A 643 -15.27 -15.30 38.58
C TYR A 643 -14.81 -16.77 38.54
N LEU A 644 -14.85 -17.41 37.37
CA LEU A 644 -14.35 -18.79 37.21
C LEU A 644 -12.85 -18.90 37.51
N MET A 645 -12.04 -17.91 37.10
CA MET A 645 -10.62 -17.86 37.45
C MET A 645 -10.39 -17.69 38.95
N ALA A 646 -11.16 -16.84 39.62
CA ALA A 646 -11.09 -16.68 41.07
C ALA A 646 -11.46 -18.00 41.80
N ASP A 647 -12.48 -18.71 41.32
CA ASP A 647 -12.88 -20.01 41.87
C ASP A 647 -11.80 -21.08 41.61
N LEU A 648 -11.19 -21.09 40.41
CA LEU A 648 -10.07 -21.97 40.08
C LEU A 648 -8.86 -21.74 41.01
N LEU A 649 -8.51 -20.49 41.28
CA LEU A 649 -7.39 -20.16 42.18
C LEU A 649 -7.67 -20.67 43.61
N LYS A 650 -8.88 -20.43 44.14
CA LYS A 650 -9.30 -20.96 45.45
C LYS A 650 -9.26 -22.48 45.52
N GLN A 651 -9.77 -23.16 44.49
CA GLN A 651 -9.73 -24.63 44.40
C GLN A 651 -8.29 -25.16 44.34
N THR A 652 -7.41 -24.43 43.64
CA THR A 652 -5.99 -24.78 43.55
C THR A 652 -5.31 -24.67 44.92
N GLU A 653 -5.55 -23.58 45.66
CA GLU A 653 -5.03 -23.38 47.02
C GLU A 653 -5.56 -24.43 48.02
N ALA A 654 -6.84 -24.78 47.91
CA ALA A 654 -7.48 -25.81 48.72
C ALA A 654 -7.06 -27.26 48.35
N ARG A 655 -6.21 -27.44 47.33
CA ARG A 655 -5.80 -28.75 46.76
C ARG A 655 -6.98 -29.60 46.27
N GLU A 656 -8.06 -28.94 45.81
CA GLU A 656 -9.25 -29.56 45.25
C GLU A 656 -9.10 -29.78 43.73
N TYR A 657 -8.04 -30.47 43.33
CA TYR A 657 -7.61 -30.57 41.93
C TYR A 657 -8.68 -31.18 40.99
N GLY A 658 -9.53 -32.08 41.48
CA GLY A 658 -10.64 -32.64 40.70
C GLY A 658 -11.68 -31.58 40.29
N GLN A 659 -12.01 -30.64 41.18
CA GLN A 659 -12.90 -29.52 40.88
C GLN A 659 -12.21 -28.52 39.95
N ALA A 660 -10.94 -28.22 40.22
CA ALA A 660 -10.12 -27.32 39.39
C ALA A 660 -10.08 -27.75 37.91
N VAL A 661 -9.97 -29.05 37.62
CA VAL A 661 -10.05 -29.58 36.23
C VAL A 661 -11.40 -29.25 35.58
N GLY A 662 -12.50 -29.34 36.32
CA GLY A 662 -13.83 -28.97 35.85
C GLY A 662 -13.92 -27.49 35.49
N THR A 663 -13.46 -26.63 36.40
CA THR A 663 -13.43 -25.17 36.24
C THR A 663 -12.57 -24.74 35.04
N ILE A 664 -11.38 -25.33 34.86
CA ILE A 664 -10.53 -25.06 33.69
C ILE A 664 -11.26 -25.37 32.38
N LYS A 665 -12.00 -26.49 32.31
CA LYS A 665 -12.78 -26.83 31.10
C LYS A 665 -13.87 -25.80 30.80
N GLN A 666 -14.50 -25.24 31.84
CA GLN A 666 -15.49 -24.17 31.68
C GLN A 666 -14.82 -22.90 31.17
N ILE A 667 -13.69 -22.47 31.76
CA ILE A 667 -12.93 -21.30 31.31
C ILE A 667 -12.51 -21.45 29.85
N ARG A 668 -11.95 -22.60 29.44
CA ARG A 668 -11.53 -22.85 28.06
C ARG A 668 -12.69 -22.82 27.05
N LYS A 669 -13.88 -23.21 27.47
CA LYS A 669 -15.08 -23.16 26.63
C LYS A 669 -15.59 -21.72 26.47
N LEU A 670 -15.55 -20.95 27.55
CA LEU A 670 -16.06 -19.59 27.61
C LEU A 670 -15.08 -18.58 26.98
N LEU A 671 -13.80 -18.70 27.28
CA LEU A 671 -12.72 -17.80 26.84
C LEU A 671 -11.64 -18.58 26.08
N PRO A 672 -11.90 -18.95 24.81
CA PRO A 672 -10.95 -19.75 24.01
C PRO A 672 -9.60 -19.06 23.80
N GLY A 673 -9.55 -17.73 23.85
CA GLY A 673 -8.31 -16.95 23.76
C GLY A 673 -7.30 -17.20 24.89
N LEU A 674 -7.71 -17.84 25.98
CA LEU A 674 -6.86 -18.12 27.15
C LEU A 674 -6.25 -19.53 27.15
N ASP A 675 -6.40 -20.28 26.05
CA ASP A 675 -5.90 -21.66 25.94
C ASP A 675 -4.39 -21.77 26.23
N ASN A 676 -3.62 -20.73 25.90
CA ASN A 676 -2.17 -20.66 26.14
C ASN A 676 -1.80 -20.63 27.63
N ILE A 677 -2.70 -20.17 28.50
CA ILE A 677 -2.53 -20.24 29.96
C ILE A 677 -3.19 -21.51 30.49
N MET A 678 -4.41 -21.80 30.03
CA MET A 678 -5.23 -22.87 30.60
C MET A 678 -4.66 -24.27 30.32
N LYS A 679 -3.96 -24.49 29.21
CA LYS A 679 -3.33 -25.79 28.89
C LYS A 679 -2.16 -26.12 29.84
N PRO A 680 -1.14 -25.25 30.00
CA PRO A 680 -0.09 -25.47 31.00
C PRO A 680 -0.65 -25.62 32.41
N TYR A 681 -1.67 -24.82 32.77
CA TYR A 681 -2.31 -24.89 34.07
C TYR A 681 -2.98 -26.25 34.31
N LEU A 682 -3.72 -26.76 33.31
CA LEU A 682 -4.34 -28.07 33.37
C LEU A 682 -3.32 -29.19 33.52
N GLN A 683 -2.22 -29.14 32.77
CA GLN A 683 -1.14 -30.12 32.88
C GLN A 683 -0.53 -30.13 34.29
N TRP A 684 -0.27 -28.95 34.85
CA TRP A 684 0.24 -28.82 36.21
C TRP A 684 -0.74 -29.42 37.24
N ILE A 685 -2.04 -29.10 37.14
CA ILE A 685 -3.07 -29.66 38.02
C ILE A 685 -3.12 -31.19 37.91
N GLN A 686 -3.00 -31.74 36.70
CA GLN A 686 -2.98 -33.20 36.49
C GLN A 686 -1.74 -33.86 37.10
N GLU A 687 -0.58 -33.20 37.06
CA GLU A 687 0.65 -33.67 37.73
C GLU A 687 0.48 -33.66 39.26
N GLN A 688 -0.10 -32.59 39.82
CA GLN A 688 -0.38 -32.51 41.27
C GLN A 688 -1.39 -33.56 41.72
N LEU A 689 -2.43 -33.81 40.92
CA LEU A 689 -3.41 -34.85 41.19
C LEU A 689 -2.75 -36.24 41.21
N LYS A 690 -1.87 -36.54 40.24
CA LYS A 690 -1.10 -37.81 40.23
C LYS A 690 -0.19 -37.93 41.45
N ARG A 691 0.50 -36.85 41.85
CA ARG A 691 1.34 -36.83 43.06
C ARG A 691 0.50 -37.10 44.31
N GLN A 692 -0.64 -36.44 44.45
CA GLN A 692 -1.57 -36.65 45.56
C GLN A 692 -2.10 -38.09 45.62
N GLU A 693 -2.46 -38.68 44.46
CA GLU A 693 -2.86 -40.10 44.38
C GLU A 693 -1.73 -41.05 44.75
N GLN A 694 -0.49 -40.76 44.32
CA GLN A 694 0.69 -41.56 44.63
C GLN A 694 1.05 -41.49 46.13
N GLU A 695 1.04 -40.29 46.71
CA GLU A 695 1.23 -40.06 48.15
C GLU A 695 0.15 -40.78 48.97
N SER A 696 -1.10 -40.71 48.55
CA SER A 696 -2.21 -41.42 49.21
C SER A 696 -2.06 -42.95 49.11
N ARG A 697 -1.62 -43.48 47.96
CA ARG A 697 -1.32 -44.92 47.80
C ARG A 697 -0.10 -45.36 48.61
N GLN A 698 0.94 -44.53 48.68
CA GLN A 698 2.14 -44.81 49.45
C GLN A 698 1.83 -44.79 50.96
N ALA A 699 1.08 -43.80 51.44
CA ALA A 699 0.57 -43.75 52.80
C ALA A 699 -0.31 -44.96 53.13
N ALA A 700 -1.19 -45.39 52.21
CA ALA A 700 -2.00 -46.59 52.38
C ALA A 700 -1.16 -47.89 52.43
N GLY A 701 -0.09 -47.97 51.63
CA GLY A 701 0.86 -49.09 51.63
C GLY A 701 1.68 -49.17 52.92
N GLU A 702 2.20 -48.04 53.40
CA GLU A 702 2.88 -47.94 54.71
C GLU A 702 1.95 -48.32 55.86
N PHE A 703 0.67 -47.92 55.77
CA PHE A 703 -0.36 -48.30 56.74
C PHE A 703 -0.66 -49.81 56.73
N GLN A 704 -0.63 -50.46 55.57
CA GLN A 704 -0.77 -51.92 55.47
C GLN A 704 0.44 -52.67 56.06
N VAL A 705 1.66 -52.18 55.84
CA VAL A 705 2.86 -52.78 56.45
C VAL A 705 2.83 -52.66 57.97
N LEU A 706 2.43 -51.49 58.48
CA LEU A 706 2.24 -51.27 59.92
C LEU A 706 1.15 -52.21 60.48
N ALA A 707 0.04 -52.40 59.76
CA ALA A 707 -1.01 -53.33 60.16
C ALA A 707 -0.52 -54.78 60.30
N VAL A 708 0.33 -55.25 59.37
CA VAL A 708 0.92 -56.61 59.44
C VAL A 708 1.85 -56.74 60.65
N GLN A 709 2.68 -55.74 60.94
CA GLN A 709 3.58 -55.76 62.11
C GLN A 709 2.80 -55.79 63.43
N ILE A 710 1.73 -54.98 63.54
CA ILE A 710 0.92 -54.95 64.76
C ILE A 710 0.15 -56.28 64.92
N LYS A 711 -0.38 -56.88 63.85
CA LYS A 711 -0.99 -58.22 63.89
C LYS A 711 -0.01 -59.31 64.34
N LEU A 712 1.25 -59.24 63.90
CA LEU A 712 2.29 -60.19 64.33
C LEU A 712 2.53 -60.07 65.85
N ARG A 713 2.62 -58.83 66.35
CA ARG A 713 2.74 -58.56 67.79
C ARG A 713 1.53 -59.09 68.56
N LEU A 714 0.34 -58.98 67.99
CA LEU A 714 -0.91 -59.50 68.54
C LEU A 714 -0.91 -61.03 68.66
N ARG A 715 -0.46 -61.73 67.62
CA ARG A 715 -0.28 -63.20 67.65
C ARG A 715 0.77 -63.63 68.68
N ASN A 716 1.85 -62.87 68.85
CA ASN A 716 2.87 -63.15 69.85
C ASN A 716 2.34 -62.98 71.29
N LEU A 717 1.53 -61.95 71.55
CA LEU A 717 0.89 -61.74 72.86
C LEU A 717 -0.10 -62.85 73.21
N LEU A 718 -0.89 -63.29 72.23
CA LEU A 718 -1.78 -64.46 72.36
C LEU A 718 -0.99 -65.75 72.66
N ALA A 719 0.13 -65.97 71.97
CA ALA A 719 0.98 -67.15 72.22
C ALA A 719 1.65 -67.14 73.61
N ALA A 720 1.86 -65.95 74.19
CA ALA A 720 2.43 -65.76 75.53
C ALA A 720 1.38 -65.79 76.66
N GLY A 721 0.09 -66.04 76.35
CA GLY A 721 -1.01 -66.05 77.32
C GLY A 721 -1.37 -64.66 77.89
N GLN A 722 -0.97 -63.58 77.20
CA GLN A 722 -1.22 -62.19 77.64
C GLN A 722 -2.52 -61.64 77.03
N ASP A 723 -3.63 -62.30 77.34
CA ASP A 723 -4.92 -62.11 76.66
C ASP A 723 -5.53 -60.70 76.84
N GLN A 724 -5.38 -60.08 78.02
CA GLN A 724 -5.85 -58.70 78.24
C GLN A 724 -5.07 -57.67 77.41
N ALA A 725 -3.75 -57.85 77.27
CA ALA A 725 -2.92 -56.95 76.47
C ALA A 725 -3.20 -57.14 74.97
N ALA A 726 -3.39 -58.39 74.53
CA ALA A 726 -3.80 -58.71 73.16
C ALA A 726 -5.17 -58.11 72.82
N LEU A 727 -6.15 -58.19 73.73
CA LEU A 727 -7.49 -57.62 73.54
C LEU A 727 -7.47 -56.10 73.41
N ALA A 728 -6.67 -55.40 74.22
CA ALA A 728 -6.53 -53.94 74.16
C ALA A 728 -5.99 -53.48 72.80
N ILE A 729 -4.93 -54.14 72.30
CA ILE A 729 -4.35 -53.83 70.99
C ILE A 729 -5.32 -54.21 69.85
N ALA A 730 -6.06 -55.32 69.99
CA ALA A 730 -7.01 -55.77 68.98
C ALA A 730 -8.16 -54.76 68.80
N ARG A 731 -8.70 -54.21 69.90
CA ARG A 731 -9.76 -53.18 69.86
C ARG A 731 -9.27 -51.86 69.25
N GLN A 732 -8.03 -51.45 69.53
CA GLN A 732 -7.43 -50.28 68.86
C GLN A 732 -7.29 -50.53 67.35
N LEU A 733 -6.82 -51.70 66.95
CA LEU A 733 -6.72 -52.06 65.53
C LEU A 733 -8.09 -52.15 64.85
N GLN A 734 -9.15 -52.57 65.55
CA GLN A 734 -10.51 -52.62 64.99
C GLN A 734 -11.04 -51.22 64.63
N THR A 735 -10.68 -50.18 65.38
CA THR A 735 -11.05 -48.79 65.02
C THR A 735 -10.32 -48.29 63.77
N LEU A 736 -9.09 -48.75 63.53
CA LEU A 736 -8.29 -48.36 62.37
C LEU A 736 -8.55 -49.24 61.14
N LEU A 737 -8.98 -50.50 61.34
CA LEU A 737 -9.23 -51.50 60.30
C LEU A 737 -10.57 -52.24 60.57
N PRO A 738 -11.71 -51.54 60.46
CA PRO A 738 -13.03 -52.08 60.85
C PRO A 738 -13.47 -53.30 60.01
N GLY A 739 -12.90 -53.46 58.81
CA GLY A 739 -13.19 -54.55 57.89
C GLY A 739 -12.38 -55.83 58.13
N ASP A 740 -11.36 -55.84 58.98
CA ASP A 740 -10.43 -56.95 59.09
C ASP A 740 -11.04 -58.17 59.82
N ALA A 741 -11.17 -59.29 59.11
CA ALA A 741 -11.82 -60.49 59.62
C ALA A 741 -11.01 -61.19 60.73
N GLU A 742 -9.68 -61.08 60.70
CA GLU A 742 -8.80 -61.71 61.67
C GLU A 742 -8.85 -60.99 63.02
N ILE A 743 -8.82 -59.65 63.00
CA ILE A 743 -8.94 -58.84 64.22
C ILE A 743 -10.31 -59.08 64.89
N ARG A 744 -11.39 -59.14 64.09
CA ARG A 744 -12.73 -59.46 64.60
C ARG A 744 -12.80 -60.83 65.26
N GLN A 745 -12.24 -61.87 64.62
CA GLN A 745 -12.19 -63.21 65.20
C GLN A 745 -11.36 -63.29 66.49
N ILE A 746 -10.26 -62.53 66.59
CA ILE A 746 -9.44 -62.49 67.79
C ILE A 746 -10.20 -61.83 68.95
N ILE A 747 -10.88 -60.71 68.70
CA ILE A 747 -11.73 -60.04 69.70
C ILE A 747 -12.85 -60.98 70.16
N GLU A 748 -13.56 -61.62 69.23
CA GLU A 748 -14.64 -62.57 69.55
C GLU A 748 -14.14 -63.78 70.35
N LYS A 749 -12.92 -64.27 70.09
CA LYS A 749 -12.32 -65.36 70.86
C LYS A 749 -11.93 -64.92 72.27
N LEU A 750 -11.27 -63.77 72.40
CA LEU A 750 -10.81 -63.24 73.68
C LEU A 750 -11.97 -62.78 74.58
N ASP A 751 -13.07 -62.29 74.00
CA ASP A 751 -14.28 -61.92 74.75
C ASP A 751 -15.09 -63.15 75.24
N ARG A 752 -14.79 -64.36 74.75
CA ARG A 752 -15.50 -65.62 75.10
C ARG A 752 -14.79 -66.49 76.15
N VAL A 753 -13.61 -66.10 76.63
CA VAL A 753 -12.91 -66.83 77.72
C VAL A 753 -13.41 -66.28 79.08
N PRO A 754 -14.10 -67.08 79.92
CA PRO A 754 -14.42 -66.68 81.29
C PRO A 754 -13.12 -66.55 82.11
N GLN A 755 -13.03 -65.50 82.94
CA GLN A 755 -11.87 -65.18 83.80
C GLN A 755 -11.41 -66.35 84.68
#